data_AF-K3VKM8-F1
#
_entry.id   AF-K3VKM8-F1
#
_cell.length_a   1.000
_cell.length_b   1.000
_cell.length_c   1.000
_cell.angle_alpha   90.00
_cell.angle_beta   90.00
_cell.angle_gamma   90.00
#
_symmetry.space_group_name_H-M   'P 1'
#
loop_
_entity.id
_entity.type
_entity.pdbx_description
1 polymer ?
#
loop_
_entity_poly.entity_id
_entity_poly.type
_entity_poly.pdbx_seq_one_letter_code
_entity_poly.pdbx_strand_id
1 'polypeptide(L)'
;MTLFQTSSLLSITTFALQVAAHGHVDWIITNGVAYRGYDAPAFNWNPTQFPVAGWITGATDNGYVEPNSFSDPDIICHRAARNARGHIAVSAGDKINLKWNDWPSSHKGPVIDYLAKCPGNCQDADKNDIEFFKIGEEGLIDLSKDSGRWASDVLISNGNSWTLQIPSALASGNYVLRHEIIALHGAGQRNGAQNYPQCFNIKVTGGGNVLPEGVKGTTLYKSDDPGILFNLYVPRSSLSYDIPGPTIVPGLPSSVEQRTTTATATSSATIPGQQTTSSSSSSLSSSSSTSTTAATSDSSSSSSSSTSTSSQGTTLITTTTSKSDSTPTGDIMCGPVHGLAKYSQCGGKNYVGQTVCAWGATCQYLFPMTTFVTEVLEDRSRSGVQRFTFHQYNPVTAPMSAPSNETTKLAAEFVDLIGITDERYSFEIYGPRFFKTLPQRFGSHPALDDMTSAVIASFQSVRLRKQSSPRALSLFGKALRSLQECLNDPKQPVTFKLELVIMVMLCQLWIDNKSSNKHRGIIAYLLKEAVTQRKIIDSNDLRGFCLQGVYAALSDPNVELGSWYWDVALQDPTQARPHHYEQGLYCFELCAIGDLPVFLRDPERYLYQLKCYWNTLSTERPIMRDKYEMVIPMALAPNATFISRLKAIEYASGHAILLIQAALIGPTIKPFGVLPAYTEESHQICDEAIILAQQCQAFRPCGSSWAAELLKMVWAALDDGYRKEELEELMDRYAEDVQGADYLGEAKNMRNRFDKLGWSNDQRFLTAAKDGQGASPPCVIL
;
A
#
# COMPACT_ATOMS: atom_id res chain seq x y z
N MET A 1 -24.24 2.95 39.54
CA MET A 1 -23.58 3.59 40.69
C MET A 1 -22.18 3.00 40.82
N THR A 2 -21.17 3.79 40.41
CA THR A 2 -19.77 3.84 40.88
C THR A 2 -18.87 2.57 40.94
N LEU A 3 -17.71 2.71 40.25
CA LEU A 3 -16.38 2.11 40.49
C LEU A 3 -16.19 0.69 39.89
N PHE A 4 -15.24 0.40 39.00
CA PHE A 4 -13.83 0.78 38.94
C PHE A 4 -13.29 0.82 37.48
N GLN A 5 -12.42 1.80 37.21
CA GLN A 5 -11.51 1.85 36.06
C GLN A 5 -10.48 0.72 36.17
N THR A 6 -10.40 -0.19 35.19
CA THR A 6 -9.18 -0.96 34.96
C THR A 6 -8.96 -1.17 33.47
N SER A 7 -7.87 -0.56 33.02
CA SER A 7 -7.15 -0.71 31.77
C SER A 7 -6.91 -2.17 31.39
N SER A 8 -7.05 -2.47 30.10
CA SER A 8 -6.17 -3.35 29.30
C SER A 8 -6.93 -4.09 28.20
N LEU A 9 -6.93 -3.46 27.03
CA LEU A 9 -6.71 -4.13 25.75
C LEU A 9 -5.24 -3.78 25.33
N LEU A 10 -4.62 -4.24 24.24
CA LEU A 10 -3.27 -3.80 23.84
C LEU A 10 -3.17 -3.52 22.33
N SER A 11 -2.29 -2.56 22.00
CA SER A 11 -1.44 -2.42 20.81
C SER A 11 -1.89 -3.05 19.48
N ILE A 12 -2.90 -2.44 18.84
CA ILE A 12 -3.10 -2.56 17.39
C ILE A 12 -2.70 -1.22 16.75
N THR A 13 -1.41 -1.08 16.46
CA THR A 13 -0.94 -0.28 15.31
C THR A 13 -0.04 -1.20 14.51
N THR A 14 -0.64 -2.14 13.79
CA THR A 14 -0.03 -2.78 12.62
C THR A 14 -1.09 -2.75 11.55
N PHE A 15 -0.91 -1.84 10.60
CA PHE A 15 -1.66 -1.89 9.36
C PHE A 15 -1.24 -3.14 8.61
N ALA A 16 -2.21 -3.90 8.11
CA ALA A 16 -2.04 -4.60 6.86
C ALA A 16 -1.87 -3.52 5.78
N LEU A 17 -0.64 -3.03 5.58
CA LEU A 17 -0.32 -2.32 4.36
C LEU A 17 -0.24 -3.39 3.29
N GLN A 18 -1.25 -3.45 2.43
CA GLN A 18 -0.96 -3.91 1.09
C GLN A 18 0.07 -2.93 0.52
N VAL A 19 1.36 -3.26 0.63
CA VAL A 19 2.30 -2.89 -0.44
C VAL A 19 1.82 -3.69 -1.65
N ALA A 20 0.81 -3.17 -2.33
CA ALA A 20 0.64 -3.43 -3.74
C ALA A 20 1.84 -2.75 -4.40
N ALA A 21 2.97 -3.45 -4.42
CA ALA A 21 3.78 -3.31 -5.62
C ALA A 21 2.81 -3.70 -6.74
N HIS A 22 2.77 -2.92 -7.82
CA HIS A 22 1.95 -3.15 -9.01
C HIS A 22 0.51 -2.58 -8.98
N GLY A 23 0.06 -2.06 -10.12
CA GLY A 23 -1.21 -1.33 -10.28
C GLY A 23 -2.01 -1.76 -11.52
N HIS A 24 -3.23 -1.21 -11.66
CA HIS A 24 -4.15 -1.44 -12.77
C HIS A 24 -4.94 -0.16 -13.09
N VAL A 25 -5.69 -0.15 -14.19
CA VAL A 25 -6.53 1.00 -14.56
C VAL A 25 -7.87 0.95 -13.82
N ASP A 26 -8.05 1.90 -12.91
CA ASP A 26 -9.22 2.07 -12.05
C ASP A 26 -10.39 2.73 -12.79
N TRP A 27 -10.09 3.75 -13.60
CA TRP A 27 -11.11 4.56 -14.29
C TRP A 27 -10.75 4.88 -15.74
N ILE A 28 -11.76 4.82 -16.61
CA ILE A 28 -11.73 5.29 -17.99
C ILE A 28 -12.60 6.54 -18.06
N ILE A 29 -12.02 7.68 -18.37
CA ILE A 29 -12.71 8.97 -18.40
C ILE A 29 -12.74 9.48 -19.84
N THR A 30 -13.93 9.71 -20.38
CA THR A 30 -14.10 10.27 -21.72
C THR A 30 -15.28 11.23 -21.74
N ASN A 31 -15.12 12.39 -22.40
CA ASN A 31 -16.14 13.45 -22.46
C ASN A 31 -16.70 13.86 -21.08
N GLY A 32 -15.86 13.86 -20.04
CA GLY A 32 -16.24 14.19 -18.66
C GLY A 32 -16.95 13.06 -17.90
N VAL A 33 -17.22 11.91 -18.52
CA VAL A 33 -17.87 10.76 -17.91
C VAL A 33 -16.83 9.70 -17.52
N ALA A 34 -16.84 9.29 -16.26
CA ALA A 34 -16.00 8.21 -15.73
C ALA A 34 -16.73 6.86 -15.77
N TYR A 35 -16.05 5.84 -16.28
CA TYR A 35 -16.46 4.44 -16.31
C TYR A 35 -15.46 3.62 -15.49
N ARG A 36 -15.95 2.67 -14.71
CA ARG A 36 -15.09 1.80 -13.88
C ARG A 36 -14.31 0.82 -14.78
N GLY A 37 -13.01 0.68 -14.53
CA GLY A 37 -12.15 -0.35 -15.11
C GLY A 37 -12.39 -1.73 -14.48
N TYR A 38 -11.64 -2.74 -14.92
CA TYR A 38 -11.66 -4.05 -14.26
C TYR A 38 -10.51 -4.10 -13.24
N ASP A 39 -10.88 -4.19 -11.97
CA ASP A 39 -9.95 -4.30 -10.85
C ASP A 39 -9.78 -5.79 -10.54
N ALA A 40 -8.72 -6.40 -11.07
CA ALA A 40 -8.51 -7.85 -10.96
C ALA A 40 -8.36 -8.35 -9.52
N PRO A 41 -7.67 -7.64 -8.61
CA PRO A 41 -7.88 -7.80 -7.19
C PRO A 41 -9.38 -7.78 -6.91
N ALA A 42 -10.07 -6.63 -6.95
CA ALA A 42 -11.44 -6.44 -6.43
C ALA A 42 -12.56 -7.30 -7.06
N PHE A 43 -12.45 -7.68 -8.34
CA PHE A 43 -13.54 -8.32 -9.10
C PHE A 43 -13.45 -9.85 -9.14
N ASN A 44 -12.26 -10.44 -8.92
CA ASN A 44 -12.13 -11.91 -8.91
C ASN A 44 -12.88 -12.56 -7.74
N TRP A 45 -13.23 -11.77 -6.72
CA TRP A 45 -13.93 -12.23 -5.54
C TRP A 45 -15.43 -11.84 -5.56
N ASN A 46 -15.85 -10.90 -6.42
CA ASN A 46 -17.28 -10.63 -6.65
C ASN A 46 -17.64 -10.59 -8.16
N PRO A 47 -18.00 -11.73 -8.77
CA PRO A 47 -18.35 -11.80 -10.19
C PRO A 47 -19.71 -11.14 -10.53
N THR A 48 -20.42 -10.56 -9.56
CA THR A 48 -21.76 -9.95 -9.73
C THR A 48 -21.74 -8.44 -9.94
N GLN A 49 -20.58 -7.78 -9.92
CA GLN A 49 -20.51 -6.34 -10.20
C GLN A 49 -20.98 -6.01 -11.64
N PHE A 50 -21.54 -4.81 -11.78
CA PHE A 50 -22.05 -4.27 -13.04
C PHE A 50 -21.04 -4.50 -14.18
N PRO A 51 -21.51 -4.83 -15.40
CA PRO A 51 -20.66 -5.02 -16.55
C PRO A 51 -19.76 -3.80 -16.75
N VAL A 52 -18.45 -4.01 -16.63
CA VAL A 52 -17.44 -3.00 -16.98
C VAL A 52 -17.00 -3.19 -18.43
N ALA A 53 -16.35 -2.15 -18.97
CA ALA A 53 -15.73 -2.23 -20.29
C ALA A 53 -14.30 -2.78 -20.23
N GLY A 54 -13.68 -2.81 -19.05
CA GLY A 54 -12.38 -3.46 -18.82
C GLY A 54 -12.48 -4.98 -18.90
N TRP A 55 -11.49 -5.61 -19.52
CA TRP A 55 -11.41 -7.07 -19.63
C TRP A 55 -11.15 -7.70 -18.27
N ILE A 56 -11.77 -8.85 -18.04
CA ILE A 56 -11.56 -9.67 -16.84
C ILE A 56 -10.16 -10.26 -16.92
N THR A 57 -9.37 -10.21 -15.85
CA THR A 57 -8.01 -10.79 -15.78
C THR A 57 -7.78 -11.50 -14.45
N GLY A 58 -6.80 -12.40 -14.41
CA GLY A 58 -6.36 -13.13 -13.21
C GLY A 58 -5.22 -12.47 -12.43
N ALA A 59 -4.88 -11.21 -12.75
CA ALA A 59 -3.77 -10.47 -12.13
C ALA A 59 -4.11 -9.89 -10.75
N THR A 60 -4.54 -10.76 -9.84
CA THR A 60 -5.01 -10.39 -8.48
C THR A 60 -3.92 -9.85 -7.56
N ASP A 61 -2.66 -10.07 -7.93
CA ASP A 61 -1.44 -9.51 -7.31
C ASP A 61 -1.08 -8.12 -7.89
N ASN A 62 -1.94 -7.56 -8.75
CA ASN A 62 -1.65 -6.43 -9.66
C ASN A 62 -0.43 -6.62 -10.57
N GLY A 63 0.17 -7.82 -10.61
CA GLY A 63 1.47 -8.07 -11.23
C GLY A 63 1.45 -7.99 -12.76
N TYR A 64 2.56 -8.36 -13.40
CA TYR A 64 2.80 -8.17 -14.83
C TYR A 64 2.70 -9.47 -15.66
N VAL A 65 2.95 -9.34 -16.97
CA VAL A 65 3.33 -10.42 -17.89
C VAL A 65 4.82 -10.24 -18.23
N GLU A 66 5.60 -11.30 -18.12
CA GLU A 66 7.04 -11.26 -18.38
C GLU A 66 7.39 -11.72 -19.81
N PRO A 67 8.59 -11.39 -20.34
CA PRO A 67 8.96 -11.68 -21.72
C PRO A 67 8.96 -13.15 -22.16
N ASN A 68 9.07 -14.11 -21.23
CA ASN A 68 8.95 -15.54 -21.57
C ASN A 68 7.53 -15.92 -22.02
N SER A 69 6.53 -15.10 -21.68
CA SER A 69 5.10 -15.32 -21.93
C SER A 69 4.61 -14.45 -23.10
N PHE A 70 5.50 -13.81 -23.85
CA PHE A 70 5.11 -12.95 -24.98
C PHE A 70 4.53 -13.73 -26.16
N SER A 71 4.82 -15.02 -26.29
CA SER A 71 4.14 -15.89 -27.24
C SER A 71 2.79 -16.43 -26.73
N ASP A 72 2.48 -16.21 -25.46
CA ASP A 72 1.31 -16.79 -24.79
C ASP A 72 0.12 -15.83 -24.81
N PRO A 73 -1.12 -16.33 -24.73
CA PRO A 73 -2.33 -15.48 -24.76
C PRO A 73 -2.46 -14.45 -23.63
N ASP A 74 -1.58 -14.51 -22.63
CA ASP A 74 -1.54 -13.60 -21.49
C ASP A 74 -1.02 -12.21 -21.87
N ILE A 75 -0.11 -12.08 -22.85
CA ILE A 75 0.40 -10.76 -23.27
C ILE A 75 -0.66 -9.90 -23.98
N ILE A 76 -1.73 -10.53 -24.47
CA ILE A 76 -2.77 -9.91 -25.27
C ILE A 76 -3.53 -8.88 -24.42
N CYS A 77 -4.13 -9.32 -23.32
CA CYS A 77 -4.98 -8.52 -22.44
C CYS A 77 -4.76 -8.81 -20.96
N HIS A 78 -3.56 -9.29 -20.61
CA HIS A 78 -3.13 -9.77 -19.28
C HIS A 78 -3.44 -11.25 -18.99
N ARG A 79 -2.78 -11.76 -17.93
CA ARG A 79 -2.95 -13.11 -17.36
C ARG A 79 -4.40 -13.56 -17.28
N ALA A 80 -4.71 -14.71 -17.86
CA ALA A 80 -6.03 -15.34 -17.86
C ALA A 80 -7.17 -14.43 -18.36
N ALA A 81 -6.86 -13.47 -19.25
CA ALA A 81 -7.85 -12.48 -19.63
C ALA A 81 -9.04 -13.04 -20.41
N ARG A 82 -10.25 -12.58 -20.06
CA ARG A 82 -11.54 -12.87 -20.70
C ARG A 82 -12.24 -11.56 -21.07
N ASN A 83 -13.06 -11.62 -22.11
CA ASN A 83 -13.74 -10.46 -22.68
C ASN A 83 -14.56 -9.69 -21.65
N ALA A 84 -14.50 -8.36 -21.72
CA ALA A 84 -15.38 -7.50 -20.95
C ALA A 84 -16.85 -7.69 -21.36
N ARG A 85 -17.77 -7.55 -20.40
CA ARG A 85 -19.21 -7.77 -20.65
C ARG A 85 -19.93 -6.53 -21.21
N GLY A 86 -19.37 -5.34 -21.02
CA GLY A 86 -19.89 -4.08 -21.55
C GLY A 86 -18.94 -3.41 -22.54
N HIS A 87 -19.34 -2.26 -23.08
CA HIS A 87 -18.49 -1.38 -23.88
C HIS A 87 -18.79 0.11 -23.59
N ILE A 88 -17.83 0.99 -23.88
CA ILE A 88 -17.99 2.45 -23.80
C ILE A 88 -18.17 3.01 -25.21
N ALA A 89 -19.21 3.79 -25.44
CA ALA A 89 -19.38 4.52 -26.70
C ALA A 89 -18.48 5.77 -26.72
N VAL A 90 -17.70 5.93 -27.79
CA VAL A 90 -16.83 7.08 -28.03
C VAL A 90 -16.97 7.54 -29.47
N SER A 91 -16.71 8.82 -29.74
CA SER A 91 -16.62 9.34 -31.09
C SER A 91 -15.18 9.22 -31.59
N ALA A 92 -14.99 9.03 -32.89
CA ALA A 92 -13.67 9.19 -33.49
C ALA A 92 -13.16 10.62 -33.22
N GLY A 93 -11.91 10.74 -32.78
CA GLY A 93 -11.33 12.01 -32.33
C GLY A 93 -11.44 12.27 -30.82
N ASP A 94 -12.27 11.53 -30.08
CA ASP A 94 -12.40 11.70 -28.64
C ASP A 94 -11.09 11.39 -27.91
N LYS A 95 -10.86 12.12 -26.83
CA LYS A 95 -9.80 11.81 -25.87
C LYS A 95 -10.33 10.89 -24.77
N ILE A 96 -9.52 9.90 -24.41
CA ILE A 96 -9.77 8.99 -23.31
C ILE A 96 -8.64 9.15 -22.31
N ASN A 97 -8.98 9.39 -21.05
CA ASN A 97 -8.04 9.46 -19.96
C ASN A 97 -8.18 8.20 -19.08
N LEU A 98 -7.09 7.46 -18.94
CA LEU A 98 -6.99 6.23 -18.20
C LEU A 98 -6.28 6.52 -16.89
N LYS A 99 -7.00 6.36 -15.78
CA LYS A 99 -6.48 6.58 -14.44
C LYS A 99 -6.09 5.25 -13.81
N TRP A 100 -4.81 5.12 -13.49
CA TRP A 100 -4.25 4.02 -12.71
C TRP A 100 -4.51 4.24 -11.22
N ASN A 101 -4.67 3.14 -10.48
CA ASN A 101 -4.84 3.19 -9.04
C ASN A 101 -3.56 3.69 -8.34
N ASP A 102 -2.40 3.15 -8.73
CA ASP A 102 -1.07 3.53 -8.27
C ASP A 102 -0.02 3.21 -9.33
N TRP A 103 1.13 3.89 -9.29
CA TRP A 103 2.29 3.56 -10.12
C TRP A 103 3.61 3.92 -9.42
N PRO A 104 4.52 2.94 -9.15
CA PRO A 104 5.77 3.22 -8.47
C PRO A 104 6.73 4.06 -9.33
N SER A 105 7.37 5.07 -8.74
CA SER A 105 8.35 5.91 -9.45
C SER A 105 9.61 5.14 -9.92
N SER A 106 9.88 3.97 -9.34
CA SER A 106 10.96 3.08 -9.78
C SER A 106 10.61 2.37 -11.10
N HIS A 107 9.33 2.20 -11.42
CA HIS A 107 8.85 1.49 -12.62
C HIS A 107 8.85 2.41 -13.84
N LYS A 108 10.06 2.85 -14.19
CA LYS A 108 10.35 3.67 -15.39
C LYS A 108 10.14 2.86 -16.66
N GLY A 109 9.49 3.46 -17.65
CA GLY A 109 9.37 2.87 -18.97
C GLY A 109 8.26 3.50 -19.83
N PRO A 110 8.04 2.95 -21.04
CA PRO A 110 7.09 3.51 -21.98
C PRO A 110 5.63 3.28 -21.58
N VAL A 111 4.76 4.09 -22.17
CA VAL A 111 3.32 3.89 -22.19
C VAL A 111 2.87 3.78 -23.65
N ILE A 112 2.10 2.74 -23.98
CA ILE A 112 1.76 2.38 -25.36
C ILE A 112 0.27 2.04 -25.46
N ASP A 113 -0.37 2.54 -26.51
CA ASP A 113 -1.80 2.40 -26.77
C ASP A 113 -2.06 1.77 -28.14
N TYR A 114 -2.93 0.75 -28.17
CA TYR A 114 -3.30 0.03 -29.39
C TYR A 114 -4.82 -0.09 -29.52
N LEU A 115 -5.30 -0.22 -30.76
CA LEU A 115 -6.66 -0.63 -31.06
C LEU A 115 -6.65 -1.92 -31.88
N ALA A 116 -7.63 -2.79 -31.67
CA ALA A 116 -7.90 -3.93 -32.52
C ALA A 116 -9.39 -3.97 -32.87
N LYS A 117 -9.73 -4.13 -34.15
CA LYS A 117 -11.14 -4.21 -34.58
C LYS A 117 -11.72 -5.57 -34.21
N CYS A 118 -12.89 -5.58 -33.58
CA CYS A 118 -13.62 -6.80 -33.30
C CYS A 118 -14.40 -7.24 -34.56
N PRO A 119 -14.49 -8.55 -34.86
CA PRO A 119 -15.26 -9.05 -36.01
C PRO A 119 -16.76 -8.81 -35.85
N GLY A 120 -17.22 -8.64 -34.61
CA GLY A 120 -18.58 -8.28 -34.23
C GLY A 120 -18.59 -7.54 -32.90
N ASN A 121 -19.36 -8.02 -31.93
CA ASN A 121 -19.29 -7.54 -30.55
C ASN A 121 -17.95 -7.95 -29.92
N CYS A 122 -17.27 -7.02 -29.25
CA CYS A 122 -16.02 -7.35 -28.55
C CYS A 122 -16.23 -8.27 -27.35
N GLN A 123 -17.47 -8.40 -26.87
CA GLN A 123 -17.90 -9.34 -25.84
C GLN A 123 -17.70 -10.81 -26.25
N ASP A 124 -17.70 -11.09 -27.56
CA ASP A 124 -17.68 -12.43 -28.15
C ASP A 124 -16.40 -12.70 -28.98
N ALA A 125 -15.48 -11.74 -29.04
CA ALA A 125 -14.28 -11.84 -29.87
C ALA A 125 -13.28 -12.85 -29.32
N ASP A 126 -12.69 -13.70 -30.17
CA ASP A 126 -11.52 -14.48 -29.76
C ASP A 126 -10.29 -13.54 -29.70
N LYS A 127 -9.73 -13.40 -28.50
CA LYS A 127 -8.57 -12.54 -28.27
C LYS A 127 -7.32 -12.95 -29.07
N ASN A 128 -7.23 -14.21 -29.50
CA ASN A 128 -6.10 -14.73 -30.28
C ASN A 128 -6.18 -14.35 -31.77
N ASP A 129 -7.34 -13.89 -32.22
CA ASP A 129 -7.62 -13.57 -33.62
C ASP A 129 -7.80 -12.08 -33.88
N ILE A 130 -7.83 -11.25 -32.84
CA ILE A 130 -7.82 -9.79 -33.00
C ILE A 130 -6.39 -9.27 -33.23
N GLU A 131 -6.28 -8.29 -34.13
CA GLU A 131 -5.01 -7.74 -34.58
C GLU A 131 -4.89 -6.27 -34.16
N PHE A 132 -3.83 -5.96 -33.42
CA PHE A 132 -3.59 -4.66 -32.81
C PHE A 132 -2.75 -3.76 -33.72
N PHE A 133 -3.22 -2.53 -33.92
CA PHE A 133 -2.43 -1.45 -34.52
C PHE A 133 -2.19 -0.35 -33.49
N LYS A 134 -0.97 0.20 -33.47
CA LYS A 134 -0.51 1.16 -32.46
C LYS A 134 -1.04 2.56 -32.78
N ILE A 135 -1.71 3.20 -31.81
CA ILE A 135 -2.31 4.53 -31.96
C ILE A 135 -1.64 5.61 -31.11
N GLY A 136 -0.82 5.21 -30.15
CA GLY A 136 -0.03 6.10 -29.30
C GLY A 136 1.16 5.38 -28.69
N GLU A 137 2.26 6.08 -28.55
CA GLU A 137 3.46 5.63 -27.88
C GLU A 137 4.27 6.79 -27.32
N GLU A 138 4.73 6.64 -26.09
CA GLU A 138 5.68 7.55 -25.50
C GLU A 138 6.67 6.76 -24.64
N GLY A 139 7.96 7.01 -24.83
CA GLY A 139 9.04 6.26 -24.20
C GLY A 139 9.89 7.13 -23.28
N LEU A 140 11.18 7.23 -23.60
CA LEU A 140 12.10 8.17 -22.97
C LEU A 140 11.81 9.59 -23.50
N ILE A 141 11.33 10.48 -22.62
CA ILE A 141 10.93 11.86 -22.94
C ILE A 141 12.14 12.75 -23.17
N ASP A 142 12.99 12.76 -22.15
CA ASP A 142 14.19 13.54 -22.11
C ASP A 142 15.10 12.92 -21.06
N LEU A 143 16.34 13.38 -21.09
CA LEU A 143 17.31 12.85 -20.18
C LEU A 143 17.23 13.49 -18.79
N SER A 144 16.36 14.48 -18.51
CA SER A 144 16.42 15.40 -17.35
C SER A 144 16.63 14.74 -15.97
N LYS A 145 16.17 13.51 -15.77
CA LYS A 145 16.37 12.71 -14.55
C LYS A 145 17.50 11.68 -14.72
N ASP A 146 18.11 11.24 -13.62
CA ASP A 146 18.95 10.04 -13.66
C ASP A 146 18.12 8.84 -14.15
N SER A 147 18.70 8.04 -15.04
CA SER A 147 18.01 7.00 -15.82
C SER A 147 16.87 7.50 -16.71
N GLY A 148 16.84 8.80 -17.05
CA GLY A 148 15.87 9.38 -17.97
C GLY A 148 14.51 9.72 -17.34
N ARG A 149 13.81 10.68 -17.94
CA ARG A 149 12.39 10.96 -17.67
C ARG A 149 11.56 10.20 -18.69
N TRP A 150 10.64 9.36 -18.22
CA TRP A 150 9.87 8.45 -19.05
C TRP A 150 8.39 8.84 -19.12
N ALA A 151 7.65 8.24 -20.04
CA ALA A 151 6.21 8.35 -20.10
C ALA A 151 5.54 7.97 -18.77
N SER A 152 6.05 6.95 -18.06
CA SER A 152 5.54 6.62 -16.72
C SER A 152 5.80 7.72 -15.67
N ASP A 153 6.88 8.52 -15.80
CA ASP A 153 7.08 9.70 -14.95
C ASP A 153 6.02 10.78 -15.23
N VAL A 154 5.63 10.95 -16.51
CA VAL A 154 4.59 11.90 -16.92
C VAL A 154 3.23 11.43 -16.39
N LEU A 155 2.93 10.14 -16.50
CA LEU A 155 1.73 9.49 -15.94
C LEU A 155 1.61 9.77 -14.44
N ILE A 156 2.68 9.53 -13.66
CA ILE A 156 2.70 9.79 -12.21
C ILE A 156 2.44 11.28 -11.94
N SER A 157 3.13 12.17 -12.66
CA SER A 157 2.97 13.63 -12.46
C SER A 157 1.56 14.15 -12.75
N ASN A 158 0.80 13.42 -13.56
CA ASN A 158 -0.58 13.75 -13.91
C ASN A 158 -1.62 13.10 -13.00
N GLY A 159 -1.21 12.65 -11.80
CA GLY A 159 -2.10 11.98 -10.84
C GLY A 159 -2.42 10.55 -11.29
N ASN A 160 -1.39 9.81 -11.70
CA ASN A 160 -1.47 8.44 -12.22
C ASN A 160 -2.42 8.31 -13.41
N SER A 161 -2.40 9.28 -14.33
CA SER A 161 -3.35 9.35 -15.44
C SER A 161 -2.65 9.50 -16.79
N TRP A 162 -3.14 8.78 -17.80
CA TRP A 162 -2.65 8.82 -19.17
C TRP A 162 -3.76 9.18 -20.15
N THR A 163 -3.52 10.14 -21.03
CA THR A 163 -4.49 10.52 -22.06
C THR A 163 -4.06 9.99 -23.41
N LEU A 164 -4.99 9.33 -24.10
CA LEU A 164 -4.89 8.94 -25.50
C LEU A 164 -5.99 9.58 -26.32
N GLN A 165 -5.88 9.54 -27.64
CA GLN A 165 -6.90 10.03 -28.56
C GLN A 165 -7.28 8.95 -29.57
N ILE A 166 -8.58 8.74 -29.74
CA ILE A 166 -9.11 7.88 -30.80
C ILE A 166 -8.87 8.58 -32.14
N PRO A 167 -8.26 7.93 -33.15
CA PRO A 167 -7.99 8.58 -34.43
C PRO A 167 -9.28 9.10 -35.07
N SER A 168 -9.28 10.36 -35.50
CA SER A 168 -10.48 11.03 -36.05
C SER A 168 -11.01 10.39 -37.33
N ALA A 169 -10.11 9.80 -38.14
CA ALA A 169 -10.47 9.11 -39.37
C ALA A 169 -10.76 7.60 -39.20
N LEU A 170 -10.66 7.07 -37.97
CA LEU A 170 -10.86 5.64 -37.68
C LEU A 170 -12.26 5.20 -38.12
N ALA A 171 -12.35 4.05 -38.78
CA ALA A 171 -13.64 3.48 -39.15
C ALA A 171 -14.53 3.25 -37.91
N SER A 172 -15.82 3.54 -38.05
CA SER A 172 -16.78 3.22 -36.98
C SER A 172 -16.84 1.70 -36.77
N GLY A 173 -17.10 1.28 -35.52
CA GLY A 173 -17.16 -0.13 -35.16
C GLY A 173 -16.82 -0.41 -33.71
N ASN A 174 -16.76 -1.70 -33.37
CA ASN A 174 -16.36 -2.17 -32.05
C ASN A 174 -14.87 -2.47 -32.06
N TYR A 175 -14.15 -1.99 -31.05
CA TYR A 175 -12.71 -2.14 -30.92
C TYR A 175 -12.33 -2.57 -29.50
N VAL A 176 -11.27 -3.37 -29.39
CA VAL A 176 -10.52 -3.53 -28.14
C VAL A 176 -9.45 -2.45 -28.10
N LEU A 177 -9.50 -1.59 -27.09
CA LEU A 177 -8.43 -0.69 -26.71
C LEU A 177 -7.49 -1.40 -25.75
N ARG A 178 -6.22 -1.54 -26.11
CA ARG A 178 -5.17 -2.13 -25.26
C ARG A 178 -4.20 -1.02 -24.86
N HIS A 179 -4.22 -0.66 -23.59
CA HIS A 179 -3.30 0.28 -22.96
C HIS A 179 -2.25 -0.48 -22.17
N GLU A 180 -0.99 -0.08 -22.21
CA GLU A 180 0.09 -0.81 -21.54
C GLU A 180 1.19 0.12 -21.04
N ILE A 181 1.68 -0.17 -19.84
CA ILE A 181 2.97 0.33 -19.35
C ILE A 181 3.96 -0.84 -19.36
N ILE A 182 5.20 -0.60 -19.76
CA ILE A 182 6.28 -1.59 -19.65
C ILE A 182 7.28 -1.06 -18.63
N ALA A 183 7.42 -1.72 -17.48
CA ALA A 183 8.41 -1.33 -16.47
C ALA A 183 9.78 -1.94 -16.82
N LEU A 184 10.80 -1.08 -16.90
CA LEU A 184 12.15 -1.42 -17.36
C LEU A 184 13.17 -1.53 -16.23
N HIS A 185 12.73 -1.40 -14.97
CA HIS A 185 13.65 -1.36 -13.82
C HIS A 185 14.45 -2.66 -13.63
N GLY A 186 13.92 -3.80 -14.10
CA GLY A 186 14.61 -5.09 -14.15
C GLY A 186 15.09 -5.52 -15.54
N ALA A 187 14.79 -4.73 -16.59
CA ALA A 187 14.94 -5.11 -18.00
C ALA A 187 16.39 -5.29 -18.49
N GLY A 188 17.38 -4.92 -17.67
CA GLY A 188 18.79 -5.21 -17.96
C GLY A 188 19.12 -6.71 -17.95
N GLN A 189 18.23 -7.54 -17.39
CA GLN A 189 18.31 -9.00 -17.44
C GLN A 189 17.26 -9.56 -18.40
N ARG A 190 17.57 -10.71 -19.01
CA ARG A 190 16.59 -11.43 -19.82
C ARG A 190 15.35 -11.74 -19.00
N ASN A 191 14.17 -11.51 -19.59
CA ASN A 191 12.87 -11.63 -18.93
C ASN A 191 12.63 -10.64 -17.76
N GLY A 192 13.48 -9.62 -17.60
CA GLY A 192 13.35 -8.67 -16.51
C GLY A 192 12.43 -7.48 -16.79
N ALA A 193 12.01 -7.27 -18.05
CA ALA A 193 10.96 -6.31 -18.37
C ALA A 193 9.60 -6.81 -17.86
N GLN A 194 8.71 -5.90 -17.52
CA GLN A 194 7.42 -6.22 -16.92
C GLN A 194 6.31 -5.48 -17.67
N ASN A 195 5.43 -6.22 -18.34
CA ASN A 195 4.35 -5.66 -19.16
C ASN A 195 3.03 -5.65 -18.39
N TYR A 196 2.31 -4.53 -18.44
CA TYR A 196 1.03 -4.33 -17.74
C TYR A 196 -0.09 -3.99 -18.72
N PRO A 197 -0.49 -4.93 -19.60
CA PRO A 197 -1.55 -4.68 -20.57
C PRO A 197 -2.93 -4.61 -19.89
N GLN A 198 -3.73 -3.63 -20.26
CA GLN A 198 -5.10 -3.42 -19.80
C GLN A 198 -6.00 -3.22 -21.03
N CYS A 199 -6.99 -4.10 -21.21
CA CYS A 199 -7.88 -4.08 -22.37
C CYS A 199 -9.26 -3.53 -22.03
N PHE A 200 -9.85 -2.77 -22.95
CA PHE A 200 -11.19 -2.18 -22.82
C PHE A 200 -11.99 -2.33 -24.11
N ASN A 201 -13.27 -2.67 -23.99
CA ASN A 201 -14.19 -2.65 -25.12
C ASN A 201 -14.72 -1.24 -25.37
N ILE A 202 -14.50 -0.70 -26.56
CA ILE A 202 -15.05 0.58 -27.00
C ILE A 202 -15.86 0.43 -28.29
N LYS A 203 -16.87 1.28 -28.45
CA LYS A 203 -17.66 1.40 -29.68
C LYS A 203 -17.44 2.78 -30.26
N VAL A 204 -16.69 2.84 -31.36
CA VAL A 204 -16.34 4.07 -32.05
C VAL A 204 -17.46 4.46 -33.01
N THR A 205 -17.89 5.72 -32.94
CA THR A 205 -18.93 6.32 -33.78
C THR A 205 -18.42 7.59 -34.47
N GLY A 206 -19.12 8.06 -35.52
CA GLY A 206 -18.80 9.32 -36.20
C GLY A 206 -17.45 9.35 -36.94
N GLY A 207 -16.84 8.18 -37.14
CA GLY A 207 -15.52 8.03 -37.75
C GLY A 207 -15.50 8.03 -39.28
N GLY A 208 -14.29 7.84 -39.83
CA GLY A 208 -14.02 7.79 -41.28
C GLY A 208 -14.02 6.36 -41.84
N ASN A 209 -13.12 6.09 -42.79
CA ASN A 209 -12.96 4.78 -43.44
C ASN A 209 -11.58 4.15 -43.18
N VAL A 210 -10.76 4.74 -42.30
CA VAL A 210 -9.40 4.24 -42.03
C VAL A 210 -9.48 3.04 -41.10
N LEU A 211 -8.95 1.91 -41.56
CA LEU A 211 -8.74 0.70 -40.76
C LEU A 211 -7.30 0.21 -41.01
N PRO A 212 -6.35 0.53 -40.11
CA PRO A 212 -4.97 0.09 -40.25
C PRO A 212 -4.83 -1.43 -40.13
N GLU A 213 -3.82 -1.99 -40.80
CA GLU A 213 -3.41 -3.37 -40.58
C GLU A 213 -2.82 -3.52 -39.18
N GLY A 214 -3.21 -4.59 -38.49
CA GLY A 214 -2.75 -4.90 -37.14
C GLY A 214 -1.80 -6.09 -37.10
N VAL A 215 -1.32 -6.39 -35.90
CA VAL A 215 -0.53 -7.60 -35.61
C VAL A 215 -1.15 -8.37 -34.45
N LYS A 216 -1.02 -9.70 -34.44
CA LYS A 216 -1.52 -10.52 -33.33
C LYS A 216 -0.83 -10.14 -32.02
N GLY A 217 -1.57 -10.16 -30.91
CA GLY A 217 -1.05 -9.78 -29.60
C GLY A 217 0.20 -10.56 -29.18
N THR A 218 0.25 -11.86 -29.48
CA THR A 218 1.39 -12.76 -29.21
C THR A 218 2.62 -12.53 -30.10
N THR A 219 2.54 -11.54 -31.00
CA THR A 219 3.63 -11.15 -31.90
C THR A 219 4.04 -9.69 -31.73
N LEU A 220 3.42 -8.97 -30.78
CA LEU A 220 3.75 -7.58 -30.48
C LEU A 220 5.21 -7.44 -30.05
N TYR A 221 5.70 -8.36 -29.21
CA TYR A 221 7.00 -8.23 -28.56
C TYR A 221 7.81 -9.52 -28.66
N LYS A 222 9.13 -9.38 -28.70
CA LYS A 222 10.09 -10.47 -28.52
C LYS A 222 10.93 -10.21 -27.28
N SER A 223 11.35 -11.29 -26.63
CA SER A 223 12.16 -11.21 -25.39
C SER A 223 13.51 -10.50 -25.55
N ASP A 224 13.99 -10.38 -26.80
CA ASP A 224 15.25 -9.78 -27.20
C ASP A 224 15.08 -8.48 -28.01
N ASP A 225 13.85 -7.94 -28.09
CA ASP A 225 13.67 -6.60 -28.66
C ASP A 225 14.50 -5.58 -27.86
N PRO A 226 15.12 -4.58 -28.52
CA PRO A 226 16.04 -3.63 -27.87
C PRO A 226 15.36 -2.79 -26.78
N GLY A 227 14.04 -2.57 -26.90
CA GLY A 227 13.23 -1.90 -25.88
C GLY A 227 12.72 -2.79 -24.75
N ILE A 228 12.95 -4.11 -24.82
CA ILE A 228 12.53 -5.14 -23.85
C ILE A 228 13.74 -5.65 -23.06
N LEU A 229 14.79 -6.12 -23.74
CA LEU A 229 16.07 -6.41 -23.09
C LEU A 229 16.89 -5.12 -23.05
N PHE A 230 16.56 -4.28 -22.09
CA PHE A 230 17.00 -2.89 -22.04
C PHE A 230 17.64 -2.55 -20.69
N ASN A 231 18.90 -2.11 -20.72
CA ASN A 231 19.54 -1.61 -19.50
C ASN A 231 19.27 -0.11 -19.32
N LEU A 232 18.33 0.19 -18.44
CA LEU A 232 17.98 1.55 -18.01
C LEU A 232 19.11 2.30 -17.27
N TYR A 233 20.10 1.57 -16.74
CA TYR A 233 21.14 2.10 -15.86
C TYR A 233 22.48 2.28 -16.59
N VAL A 234 22.42 2.75 -17.84
CA VAL A 234 23.60 3.17 -18.61
C VAL A 234 23.91 4.66 -18.41
N PRO A 235 25.13 5.14 -18.75
CA PRO A 235 25.44 6.57 -18.74
C PRO A 235 24.41 7.37 -19.54
N ARG A 236 24.01 8.52 -19.01
CA ARG A 236 22.95 9.38 -19.57
C ARG A 236 23.17 9.74 -21.05
N SER A 237 24.42 9.96 -21.45
CA SER A 237 24.80 10.27 -22.84
C SER A 237 24.59 9.12 -23.83
N SER A 238 24.42 7.89 -23.32
CA SER A 238 24.26 6.66 -24.10
C SER A 238 22.85 6.07 -23.99
N LEU A 239 21.97 6.69 -23.20
CA LEU A 239 20.59 6.25 -23.03
C LEU A 239 19.77 6.70 -24.24
N SER A 240 19.48 5.74 -25.11
CA SER A 240 18.53 5.86 -26.22
C SER A 240 17.52 4.72 -26.09
N TYR A 241 16.26 4.96 -26.42
CA TYR A 241 15.22 3.96 -26.23
C TYR A 241 14.40 3.77 -27.51
N ASP A 242 14.38 2.53 -27.98
CA ASP A 242 13.53 2.10 -29.08
C ASP A 242 12.25 1.52 -28.50
N ILE A 243 11.12 2.17 -28.73
CA ILE A 243 9.83 1.71 -28.21
C ILE A 243 9.48 0.38 -28.89
N PRO A 244 9.17 -0.69 -28.14
CA PRO A 244 8.88 -2.00 -28.72
C PRO A 244 7.51 -2.03 -29.42
N GLY A 245 7.25 -3.08 -30.19
CA GLY A 245 6.01 -3.24 -30.93
C GLY A 245 6.02 -2.70 -32.38
N PRO A 246 4.90 -2.83 -33.11
CA PRO A 246 4.77 -2.31 -34.46
C PRO A 246 4.88 -0.78 -34.48
N THR A 247 5.16 -0.20 -35.65
CA THR A 247 5.18 1.25 -35.82
C THR A 247 3.80 1.86 -35.56
N ILE A 248 3.77 3.09 -35.02
CA ILE A 248 2.53 3.86 -34.93
C ILE A 248 1.88 4.03 -36.32
N VAL A 249 0.54 4.04 -36.36
CA VAL A 249 -0.21 4.29 -37.60
C VAL A 249 0.24 5.61 -38.23
N PRO A 250 0.60 5.61 -39.54
CA PRO A 250 1.09 6.81 -40.21
C PRO A 250 0.13 8.00 -40.09
N GLY A 251 0.69 9.17 -39.77
CA GLY A 251 -0.07 10.42 -39.64
C GLY A 251 -0.71 10.66 -38.27
N LEU A 252 -0.61 9.71 -37.33
CA LEU A 252 -0.94 9.97 -35.93
C LEU A 252 0.25 10.57 -35.18
N PRO A 253 0.01 11.46 -34.21
CA PRO A 253 1.07 11.90 -33.31
C PRO A 253 1.49 10.74 -32.40
N SER A 254 2.77 10.68 -32.03
CA SER A 254 3.29 9.67 -31.09
C SER A 254 2.56 9.75 -29.75
N SER A 255 2.35 10.95 -29.23
CA SER A 255 1.55 11.18 -28.02
C SER A 255 0.68 12.42 -28.14
N VAL A 256 -0.32 12.51 -27.26
CA VAL A 256 -1.16 13.69 -27.13
C VAL A 256 -0.79 14.47 -25.87
N GLU A 257 -1.16 15.75 -25.83
CA GLU A 257 -0.93 16.58 -24.66
C GLU A 257 -1.56 15.94 -23.41
N GLN A 258 -0.69 15.59 -22.46
CA GLN A 258 -1.08 14.95 -21.22
C GLN A 258 -1.61 15.99 -20.22
N ARG A 259 -2.81 15.76 -19.68
CA ARG A 259 -3.41 16.59 -18.64
C ARG A 259 -4.22 15.73 -17.68
N THR A 260 -4.35 16.19 -16.45
CA THR A 260 -5.31 15.63 -15.50
C THR A 260 -6.72 16.06 -15.91
N THR A 261 -7.61 15.08 -16.09
CA THR A 261 -9.04 15.32 -16.38
C THR A 261 -9.88 14.96 -15.17
N THR A 262 -10.68 15.91 -14.71
CA THR A 262 -11.68 15.66 -13.65
C THR A 262 -12.97 15.18 -14.29
N ALA A 263 -13.48 14.03 -13.86
CA ALA A 263 -14.79 13.56 -14.28
C ALA A 263 -15.89 14.44 -13.67
N THR A 264 -16.88 14.82 -14.47
CA THR A 264 -18.07 15.57 -14.06
C THR A 264 -19.27 14.65 -13.82
N ALA A 265 -19.22 13.41 -14.31
CA ALA A 265 -20.24 12.38 -14.10
C ALA A 265 -19.62 10.97 -14.07
N THR A 266 -20.39 9.98 -13.61
CA THR A 266 -20.06 8.55 -13.67
C THR A 266 -21.13 7.78 -14.44
N SER A 267 -20.74 6.74 -15.18
CA SER A 267 -21.66 5.88 -15.93
C SER A 267 -21.18 4.42 -15.94
N SER A 268 -22.08 3.52 -16.34
CA SER A 268 -21.78 2.08 -16.51
C SER A 268 -21.57 1.75 -17.99
N ALA A 269 -20.83 0.67 -18.26
CA ALA A 269 -20.63 0.22 -19.63
C ALA A 269 -21.95 -0.34 -20.21
N THR A 270 -22.13 -0.18 -21.52
CA THR A 270 -23.33 -0.64 -22.23
C THR A 270 -23.22 -2.14 -22.54
N ILE A 271 -24.23 -2.93 -22.18
CA ILE A 271 -24.32 -4.35 -22.58
C ILE A 271 -25.00 -4.44 -23.95
N PRO A 272 -24.48 -5.24 -24.91
CA PRO A 272 -25.19 -5.55 -26.15
C PRO A 272 -26.61 -6.11 -25.87
N GLY A 273 -27.63 -5.52 -26.49
CA GLY A 273 -29.03 -5.99 -26.40
C GLY A 273 -29.89 -5.36 -25.29
N GLN A 274 -29.35 -4.49 -24.44
CA GLN A 274 -30.11 -3.79 -23.40
C GLN A 274 -30.43 -2.35 -23.85
N GLN A 275 -31.72 -2.00 -24.04
CA GLN A 275 -32.15 -0.64 -24.34
C GLN A 275 -32.13 0.23 -23.08
N THR A 276 -31.48 1.40 -23.14
CA THR A 276 -31.48 2.41 -22.09
C THR A 276 -32.82 3.15 -22.06
N THR A 277 -33.60 2.95 -20.98
CA THR A 277 -34.70 3.86 -20.64
C THR A 277 -34.10 5.17 -20.17
N SER A 278 -34.11 6.18 -21.03
CA SER A 278 -33.72 7.54 -20.70
C SER A 278 -34.76 8.16 -19.76
N SER A 279 -34.36 8.48 -18.54
CA SER A 279 -35.09 9.39 -17.66
C SER A 279 -35.03 10.79 -18.26
N SER A 280 -36.13 11.17 -18.90
CA SER A 280 -36.36 12.49 -19.47
C SER A 280 -36.35 13.56 -18.37
N SER A 281 -35.26 14.31 -18.25
CA SER A 281 -35.31 15.66 -17.69
C SER A 281 -35.90 16.57 -18.75
N SER A 282 -37.10 17.09 -18.47
CA SER A 282 -37.80 18.08 -19.27
C SER A 282 -36.99 19.36 -19.38
N SER A 283 -36.36 19.60 -20.53
CA SER A 283 -35.89 20.92 -20.93
C SER A 283 -36.94 21.60 -21.80
N LEU A 284 -37.39 22.75 -21.32
CA LEU A 284 -38.23 23.68 -22.06
C LEU A 284 -37.52 24.14 -23.33
N SER A 285 -38.33 24.22 -24.37
CA SER A 285 -38.02 24.56 -25.75
C SER A 285 -37.43 25.96 -25.89
N SER A 286 -36.39 26.09 -26.70
CA SER A 286 -36.20 27.27 -27.54
C SER A 286 -35.56 26.85 -28.85
N SER A 287 -36.41 26.77 -29.86
CA SER A 287 -36.13 26.58 -31.27
C SER A 287 -35.29 27.72 -31.84
N SER A 288 -34.23 27.39 -32.57
CA SER A 288 -33.79 28.18 -33.73
C SER A 288 -33.14 27.27 -34.76
N SER A 289 -33.93 26.96 -35.78
CA SER A 289 -33.57 26.36 -37.05
C SER A 289 -32.54 27.22 -37.80
N THR A 290 -31.50 26.62 -38.38
CA THR A 290 -31.10 26.91 -39.77
C THR A 290 -30.36 25.69 -40.34
N SER A 291 -30.87 25.24 -41.48
CA SER A 291 -30.44 24.10 -42.29
C SER A 291 -29.41 24.49 -43.36
N THR A 292 -28.96 23.47 -44.11
CA THR A 292 -28.27 23.46 -45.43
C THR A 292 -26.75 23.77 -45.41
N THR A 293 -25.87 23.02 -46.09
CA THR A 293 -26.02 22.20 -47.32
C THR A 293 -24.85 21.20 -47.48
N ALA A 294 -25.09 20.13 -48.25
CA ALA A 294 -24.18 19.03 -48.59
C ALA A 294 -23.38 19.25 -49.89
N ALA A 295 -22.29 18.48 -50.07
CA ALA A 295 -21.80 17.87 -51.33
C ALA A 295 -20.62 16.91 -50.98
N THR A 296 -20.63 15.57 -51.16
CA THR A 296 -20.49 14.72 -52.39
C THR A 296 -19.24 15.09 -53.21
N SER A 297 -18.32 14.20 -53.66
CA SER A 297 -18.36 12.77 -53.97
C SER A 297 -16.94 12.16 -54.20
N ASP A 298 -16.84 10.82 -54.14
CA ASP A 298 -16.13 9.89 -55.06
C ASP A 298 -14.58 9.83 -55.13
N SER A 299 -13.93 8.72 -54.71
CA SER A 299 -13.59 7.43 -55.41
C SER A 299 -12.27 7.54 -56.24
N SER A 300 -11.36 6.57 -56.44
CA SER A 300 -11.23 5.11 -56.28
C SER A 300 -9.75 4.66 -56.53
N SER A 301 -9.37 3.43 -56.13
CA SER A 301 -8.35 2.50 -56.73
C SER A 301 -6.85 2.93 -56.81
N SER A 302 -5.80 2.09 -56.75
CA SER A 302 -5.55 0.64 -56.60
C SER A 302 -4.03 0.37 -56.54
N SER A 303 -3.65 -0.77 -55.92
CA SER A 303 -2.56 -1.72 -56.28
C SER A 303 -1.05 -1.40 -56.19
N SER A 304 -0.40 -2.21 -55.33
CA SER A 304 0.72 -3.17 -55.60
C SER A 304 2.20 -2.75 -55.61
N SER A 305 2.93 -3.36 -54.64
CA SER A 305 4.20 -4.11 -54.72
C SER A 305 5.47 -3.50 -55.34
N SER A 306 6.59 -3.48 -54.59
CA SER A 306 7.61 -4.55 -54.59
C SER A 306 8.95 -4.09 -53.99
N THR A 307 9.38 -4.80 -52.94
CA THR A 307 10.69 -5.44 -52.70
C THR A 307 12.02 -4.73 -53.03
N SER A 308 12.88 -4.66 -52.00
CA SER A 308 14.12 -5.45 -51.87
C SER A 308 15.43 -4.67 -51.69
N THR A 309 16.16 -5.09 -50.63
CA THR A 309 17.63 -5.31 -50.51
C THR A 309 18.58 -4.12 -50.75
N SER A 310 19.76 -4.02 -50.16
CA SER A 310 20.63 -4.80 -49.24
C SER A 310 21.67 -3.74 -48.75
N SER A 311 22.68 -3.93 -47.92
CA SER A 311 23.58 -5.05 -47.69
C SER A 311 24.57 -4.64 -46.60
N GLN A 312 24.81 -5.56 -45.67
CA GLN A 312 26.11 -6.11 -45.27
C GLN A 312 27.24 -5.23 -44.73
N GLY A 313 27.85 -5.76 -43.67
CA GLY A 313 29.30 -5.88 -43.57
C GLY A 313 29.80 -6.09 -42.13
N THR A 314 29.80 -7.30 -41.54
CA THR A 314 30.96 -8.23 -41.34
C THR A 314 32.13 -7.60 -40.53
N THR A 315 32.86 -8.16 -39.56
CA THR A 315 33.28 -9.51 -39.09
C THR A 315 34.03 -9.26 -37.74
N LEU A 316 33.78 -9.89 -36.58
CA LEU A 316 34.24 -11.21 -36.04
C LEU A 316 35.76 -11.37 -35.75
N ILE A 317 36.06 -12.00 -34.58
CA ILE A 317 37.27 -12.72 -34.09
C ILE A 317 38.04 -12.00 -32.94
N THR A 318 38.55 -12.57 -31.82
CA THR A 318 38.46 -13.86 -31.08
C THR A 318 39.28 -13.73 -29.75
N THR A 319 38.74 -14.25 -28.63
CA THR A 319 39.33 -14.73 -27.35
C THR A 319 40.59 -14.11 -26.69
N THR A 320 40.53 -13.80 -25.40
CA THR A 320 41.07 -14.65 -24.28
C THR A 320 40.87 -14.00 -22.90
N THR A 321 40.78 -14.86 -21.89
CA THR A 321 40.55 -14.69 -20.44
C THR A 321 41.53 -13.78 -19.69
N SER A 322 41.03 -12.98 -18.74
CA SER A 322 41.53 -12.90 -17.34
C SER A 322 40.75 -11.86 -16.51
N LYS A 323 40.47 -12.21 -15.24
CA LYS A 323 39.94 -11.32 -14.20
C LYS A 323 40.90 -10.16 -13.90
N SER A 324 40.39 -8.94 -13.77
CA SER A 324 40.81 -7.97 -12.75
C SER A 324 39.85 -6.79 -12.67
N ASP A 325 39.54 -6.38 -11.44
CA ASP A 325 38.84 -5.16 -11.05
C ASP A 325 39.52 -3.89 -11.58
N SER A 326 38.73 -2.88 -11.99
CA SER A 326 38.94 -1.47 -11.63
C SER A 326 37.90 -0.53 -12.27
N THR A 327 37.19 0.20 -11.41
CA THR A 327 36.49 1.47 -11.71
C THR A 327 37.47 2.64 -11.78
N PRO A 328 37.22 3.67 -12.62
CA PRO A 328 37.74 5.02 -12.39
C PRO A 328 36.63 5.96 -11.88
N THR A 329 36.82 6.44 -10.66
CA THR A 329 36.18 7.62 -10.04
C THR A 329 36.83 8.90 -10.56
N GLY A 330 36.04 9.93 -10.86
CA GLY A 330 36.54 11.31 -10.98
C GLY A 330 36.71 11.94 -9.60
N ASP A 331 37.79 12.68 -9.42
CA ASP A 331 38.49 12.90 -8.15
C ASP A 331 37.78 13.77 -7.10
N ILE A 332 37.70 13.23 -5.87
CA ILE A 332 37.49 13.95 -4.61
C ILE A 332 38.89 14.15 -4.00
N MET A 333 39.32 15.41 -3.84
CA MET A 333 40.64 15.71 -3.27
C MET A 333 40.55 15.86 -1.75
N CYS A 334 41.26 14.99 -1.01
CA CYS A 334 41.37 15.04 0.45
C CYS A 334 42.71 15.66 0.86
N GLY A 335 42.68 16.73 1.67
CA GLY A 335 43.90 17.44 2.09
C GLY A 335 43.73 18.23 3.40
N PRO A 336 44.82 18.74 3.98
CA PRO A 336 44.87 19.23 5.37
C PRO A 336 44.27 20.63 5.61
N VAL A 337 43.42 21.16 4.72
CA VAL A 337 42.87 22.52 4.87
C VAL A 337 41.33 22.51 4.73
N HIS A 338 40.64 23.03 5.76
CA HIS A 338 39.21 23.36 5.88
C HIS A 338 38.24 22.68 4.86
N GLY A 339 38.13 21.35 4.92
CA GLY A 339 37.10 20.59 4.19
C GLY A 339 35.77 20.49 4.95
N LEU A 340 34.70 20.07 4.27
CA LEU A 340 33.39 19.79 4.85
C LEU A 340 33.50 18.81 6.01
N ALA A 341 32.85 19.16 7.11
CA ALA A 341 32.86 18.34 8.29
C ALA A 341 32.01 17.07 8.14
N LYS A 342 32.31 16.04 8.95
CA LYS A 342 31.62 14.74 8.92
C LYS A 342 30.10 14.91 9.00
N TYR A 343 29.38 14.12 8.22
CA TYR A 343 27.92 14.14 8.03
C TYR A 343 27.34 15.40 7.42
N SER A 344 28.20 16.32 6.94
CA SER A 344 27.74 17.42 6.09
C SER A 344 27.46 16.91 4.68
N GLN A 345 26.55 17.57 3.97
CA GLN A 345 26.27 17.27 2.58
C GLN A 345 27.49 17.65 1.73
N CYS A 346 28.04 16.69 0.97
CA CYS A 346 29.25 16.86 0.17
C CYS A 346 28.97 16.65 -1.33
N GLY A 347 29.72 17.36 -2.16
CA GLY A 347 29.51 17.42 -3.61
C GLY A 347 29.70 16.08 -4.31
N GLY A 348 28.73 15.74 -5.17
CA GLY A 348 28.56 14.49 -5.93
C GLY A 348 27.31 14.58 -6.81
N LYS A 349 26.90 13.50 -7.49
CA LYS A 349 25.73 13.53 -8.39
C LYS A 349 24.48 14.05 -7.67
N ASN A 350 23.93 15.16 -8.18
CA ASN A 350 22.74 15.89 -7.74
C ASN A 350 22.90 16.87 -6.56
N TYR A 351 24.12 17.14 -6.08
CA TYR A 351 24.39 18.23 -5.13
C TYR A 351 25.64 19.04 -5.51
N VAL A 352 25.46 20.34 -5.81
CA VAL A 352 26.51 21.27 -6.27
C VAL A 352 27.19 21.98 -5.09
N GLY A 353 27.53 21.23 -4.05
CA GLY A 353 28.24 21.74 -2.87
C GLY A 353 29.76 21.47 -2.91
N GLN A 354 30.48 21.86 -1.86
CA GLN A 354 31.92 21.63 -1.76
C GLN A 354 32.27 20.13 -1.87
N THR A 355 33.36 19.79 -2.57
CA THR A 355 33.82 18.41 -2.82
C THR A 355 35.05 18.02 -1.98
N VAL A 356 35.51 18.90 -1.09
CA VAL A 356 36.68 18.66 -0.23
C VAL A 356 36.21 18.18 1.13
N CYS A 357 36.58 16.95 1.53
CA CYS A 357 36.19 16.35 2.81
C CYS A 357 37.25 16.56 3.89
N ALA A 358 36.84 16.59 5.16
CA ALA A 358 37.76 16.60 6.30
C ALA A 358 38.67 15.34 6.33
N TRP A 359 39.87 15.49 6.88
CA TRP A 359 40.88 14.43 6.93
C TRP A 359 40.36 13.16 7.65
N GLY A 360 40.54 11.98 7.03
CA GLY A 360 40.06 10.69 7.54
C GLY A 360 38.58 10.37 7.25
N ALA A 361 37.94 11.13 6.36
CA ALA A 361 36.55 10.91 5.94
C ALA A 361 36.41 10.82 4.41
N THR A 362 35.34 10.19 3.94
CA THR A 362 35.00 10.07 2.51
C THR A 362 33.59 10.55 2.25
N CYS A 363 33.33 11.17 1.09
CA CYS A 363 31.97 11.46 0.67
C CYS A 363 31.31 10.17 0.15
N GLN A 364 30.29 9.66 0.84
CA GLN A 364 29.63 8.41 0.49
C GLN A 364 28.12 8.59 0.28
N TYR A 365 27.57 7.74 -0.57
CA TYR A 365 26.14 7.65 -0.83
C TYR A 365 25.49 6.84 0.30
N LEU A 366 24.68 7.49 1.14
CA LEU A 366 23.94 6.82 2.21
C LEU A 366 22.46 6.59 1.86
N PHE A 367 21.88 7.37 0.93
CA PHE A 367 20.48 7.24 0.47
C PHE A 367 20.34 7.69 -1.01
N PRO A 368 19.27 7.31 -1.75
CA PRO A 368 19.18 7.49 -3.20
C PRO A 368 19.06 8.94 -3.72
N MET A 369 19.13 9.96 -2.87
CA MET A 369 19.02 11.38 -3.27
C MET A 369 19.96 12.34 -2.52
N THR A 370 20.82 11.86 -1.61
CA THR A 370 21.66 12.75 -0.78
C THR A 370 23.00 12.12 -0.41
N THR A 371 24.11 12.82 -0.68
CA THR A 371 25.48 12.41 -0.36
C THR A 371 25.96 13.05 0.94
N PHE A 372 26.54 12.26 1.84
CA PHE A 372 27.03 12.73 3.14
C PHE A 372 28.48 12.30 3.38
N VAL A 373 29.22 13.09 4.17
CA VAL A 373 30.59 12.73 4.59
C VAL A 373 30.53 11.63 5.66
N THR A 374 31.16 10.48 5.43
CA THR A 374 31.16 9.32 6.35
C THR A 374 32.56 8.96 6.85
N GLU A 375 32.65 8.23 7.95
CA GLU A 375 33.91 7.66 8.46
C GLU A 375 34.32 6.43 7.65
N VAL A 376 35.63 6.29 7.42
CA VAL A 376 36.21 5.06 6.88
C VAL A 376 36.29 4.04 8.01
N LEU A 377 35.49 2.98 7.94
CA LEU A 377 35.61 1.82 8.82
C LEU A 377 36.49 0.77 8.14
N GLU A 378 37.71 0.56 8.64
CA GLU A 378 38.50 -0.62 8.28
C GLU A 378 37.87 -1.87 8.92
N ASP A 379 37.53 -2.83 8.07
CA ASP A 379 37.03 -4.15 8.48
C ASP A 379 38.13 -4.95 9.18
N ARG A 380 37.85 -5.44 10.39
CA ARG A 380 38.73 -6.36 11.13
C ARG A 380 38.03 -7.69 11.31
N SER A 381 38.41 -8.67 10.50
CA SER A 381 38.32 -10.08 10.90
C SER A 381 39.66 -10.83 10.79
N ARG A 382 40.15 -11.20 11.99
CA ARG A 382 41.03 -12.33 12.39
C ARG A 382 42.42 -12.55 11.75
N SER A 383 43.44 -12.16 12.53
CA SER A 383 44.40 -13.04 13.25
C SER A 383 45.86 -12.55 13.15
N GLY A 384 46.56 -12.59 14.28
CA GLY A 384 48.01 -12.29 14.37
C GLY A 384 48.33 -10.96 15.03
N VAL A 385 48.90 -11.01 16.23
CA VAL A 385 49.47 -9.85 16.92
C VAL A 385 50.60 -9.27 16.06
N GLN A 386 50.46 -8.01 15.62
CA GLN A 386 51.61 -7.18 15.26
C GLN A 386 51.58 -5.91 16.09
N ARG A 387 52.62 -5.74 16.93
CA ARG A 387 52.93 -4.47 17.59
C ARG A 387 53.36 -3.48 16.50
N PHE A 388 52.60 -2.41 16.33
CA PHE A 388 53.06 -1.24 15.59
C PHE A 388 53.58 -0.20 16.59
N THR A 389 54.82 0.23 16.36
CA THR A 389 55.45 1.33 17.09
C THR A 389 54.82 2.64 16.63
N PHE A 390 54.15 3.36 17.52
CA PHE A 390 53.57 4.65 17.19
C PHE A 390 54.66 5.73 17.14
N HIS A 391 54.87 6.34 15.98
CA HIS A 391 55.53 7.64 15.92
C HIS A 391 54.54 8.70 16.41
N GLN A 392 54.89 9.32 17.52
CA GLN A 392 54.13 10.38 18.16
C GLN A 392 54.17 11.64 17.27
N TYR A 393 53.09 11.91 16.54
CA TYR A 393 52.92 13.19 15.86
C TYR A 393 52.17 14.14 16.80
N ASN A 394 52.82 15.24 17.19
CA ASN A 394 52.19 16.33 17.93
C ASN A 394 51.09 16.96 17.05
N PRO A 395 49.84 17.08 17.51
CA PRO A 395 48.76 17.62 16.70
C PRO A 395 48.88 19.14 16.62
N VAL A 396 49.16 19.64 15.42
CA VAL A 396 48.85 21.03 15.08
C VAL A 396 47.46 21.01 14.44
N THR A 397 46.51 21.64 15.13
CA THR A 397 45.09 21.87 14.78
C THR A 397 44.15 20.66 14.79
N ALA A 398 43.19 20.69 15.74
CA ALA A 398 42.04 19.78 15.79
C ALA A 398 41.11 20.03 14.58
N PRO A 399 40.53 18.97 13.97
CA PRO A 399 39.56 19.15 12.89
C PRO A 399 38.32 19.88 13.40
N MET A 400 37.93 20.96 12.71
CA MET A 400 36.72 21.72 13.02
C MET A 400 35.49 20.82 12.82
N SER A 401 34.68 20.66 13.87
CA SER A 401 33.37 20.02 13.81
C SER A 401 32.44 20.77 12.86
N ALA A 402 31.53 20.03 12.19
CA ALA A 402 30.43 20.65 11.43
C ALA A 402 29.69 21.59 12.40
N PRO A 403 29.17 22.74 11.94
CA PRO A 403 28.18 23.45 12.73
C PRO A 403 26.98 22.49 12.91
N SER A 404 26.97 21.80 14.03
CA SER A 404 25.89 20.95 14.49
C SER A 404 25.21 21.71 15.61
N ASN A 405 23.90 21.85 15.48
CA ASN A 405 23.05 22.29 16.58
C ASN A 405 22.25 21.08 17.09
N GLU A 406 21.60 21.24 18.24
CA GLU A 406 20.81 20.16 18.84
C GLU A 406 19.76 19.58 17.88
N THR A 407 19.16 20.42 17.03
CA THR A 407 18.18 19.99 16.02
C THR A 407 18.79 19.06 14.97
N THR A 408 19.95 19.39 14.41
CA THR A 408 20.63 18.54 13.42
C THR A 408 21.07 17.20 14.00
N LYS A 409 21.47 17.19 15.28
CA LYS A 409 21.83 15.96 15.98
C LYS A 409 20.61 15.08 16.24
N LEU A 410 19.52 15.68 16.71
CA LEU A 410 18.25 15.00 16.91
C LEU A 410 17.73 14.38 15.61
N ALA A 411 17.81 15.13 14.50
CA ALA A 411 17.42 14.65 13.18
C ALA A 411 18.22 13.42 12.75
N ALA A 412 19.54 13.45 12.91
CA ALA A 412 20.39 12.31 12.58
C ALA A 412 20.06 11.08 13.44
N GLU A 413 19.96 11.25 14.77
CA GLU A 413 19.61 10.15 15.69
C GLU A 413 18.24 9.55 15.36
N PHE A 414 17.28 10.36 14.94
CA PHE A 414 15.95 9.88 14.54
C PHE A 414 15.93 9.20 13.16
N VAL A 415 16.69 9.71 12.19
CA VAL A 415 16.81 9.08 10.87
C VAL A 415 17.45 7.70 10.98
N ASP A 416 18.47 7.55 11.82
CA ASP A 416 19.10 6.25 12.12
C ASP A 416 18.09 5.28 12.75
N LEU A 417 17.20 5.79 13.59
CA LEU A 417 16.15 5.01 14.25
C LEU A 417 15.10 4.48 13.25
N ILE A 418 14.59 5.33 12.37
CA ILE A 418 13.57 4.94 11.38
C ILE A 418 14.17 4.16 10.18
N GLY A 419 15.48 4.22 10.00
CA GLY A 419 16.22 3.48 8.96
C GLY A 419 16.52 2.01 9.32
N ILE A 420 16.06 1.52 10.47
CA ILE A 420 16.25 0.13 10.89
C ILE A 420 15.45 -0.81 9.97
N THR A 421 16.16 -1.68 9.26
CA THR A 421 15.59 -2.68 8.34
C THR A 421 15.29 -4.03 8.98
N ASP A 422 15.72 -4.27 10.22
CA ASP A 422 15.39 -5.48 10.99
C ASP A 422 13.90 -5.45 11.35
N GLU A 423 13.14 -6.42 10.85
CA GLU A 423 11.68 -6.50 11.02
C GLU A 423 11.23 -6.57 12.49
N ARG A 424 12.12 -6.98 13.39
CA ARG A 424 11.86 -7.04 14.83
C ARG A 424 11.81 -5.66 15.48
N TYR A 425 12.39 -4.65 14.81
CA TYR A 425 12.59 -3.29 15.33
C TYR A 425 12.28 -2.18 14.30
N SER A 426 11.82 -2.55 13.11
CA SER A 426 11.48 -1.59 12.06
C SER A 426 10.36 -0.66 12.51
N PHE A 427 10.50 0.64 12.23
CA PHE A 427 9.44 1.62 12.51
C PHE A 427 8.26 1.54 11.54
N GLU A 428 8.41 0.81 10.42
CA GLU A 428 7.34 0.66 9.44
C GLU A 428 6.10 -0.03 10.05
N ILE A 429 6.30 -0.84 11.09
CA ILE A 429 5.21 -1.47 11.83
C ILE A 429 4.29 -0.44 12.52
N TYR A 430 4.82 0.73 12.90
CA TYR A 430 4.05 1.79 13.60
C TYR A 430 3.41 2.81 12.66
N GLY A 431 3.62 2.69 11.34
CA GLY A 431 3.07 3.57 10.32
C GLY A 431 4.14 4.19 9.42
N PRO A 432 3.98 4.14 8.08
CA PRO A 432 5.06 4.45 7.15
C PRO A 432 5.20 5.96 6.89
N ARG A 433 4.17 6.79 7.11
CA ARG A 433 4.20 8.20 6.68
C ARG A 433 4.44 9.16 7.83
N PHE A 434 3.76 8.99 8.96
CA PHE A 434 3.94 9.84 10.14
C PHE A 434 5.42 10.00 10.52
N PHE A 435 6.11 8.89 10.84
CA PHE A 435 7.50 8.96 11.28
C PHE A 435 8.49 9.35 10.17
N LYS A 436 8.24 9.00 8.91
CA LYS A 436 9.12 9.37 7.78
C LYS A 436 9.11 10.88 7.49
N THR A 437 8.04 11.59 7.87
CA THR A 437 7.92 13.06 7.65
C THR A 437 8.41 13.90 8.82
N LEU A 438 8.54 13.32 10.03
CA LEU A 438 8.99 14.05 11.22
C LEU A 438 10.36 14.75 11.08
N PRO A 439 11.40 14.17 10.44
CA PRO A 439 12.70 14.83 10.31
C PRO A 439 12.65 16.23 9.72
N GLN A 440 11.72 16.47 8.79
CA GLN A 440 11.57 17.77 8.11
C GLN A 440 11.00 18.85 9.04
N ARG A 441 10.50 18.48 10.22
CA ARG A 441 9.80 19.34 11.18
C ARG A 441 10.60 19.61 12.44
N PHE A 442 11.77 18.99 12.64
CA PHE A 442 12.55 19.22 13.86
C PHE A 442 13.06 20.65 13.94
N GLY A 443 13.08 21.21 15.15
CA GLY A 443 13.35 22.62 15.41
C GLY A 443 12.17 23.55 15.15
N SER A 444 11.06 23.06 14.59
CA SER A 444 9.84 23.88 14.40
C SER A 444 9.06 24.12 15.69
N HIS A 445 9.15 23.19 16.66
CA HIS A 445 8.41 23.28 17.92
C HIS A 445 9.13 22.50 19.05
N PRO A 446 9.39 23.11 20.22
CA PRO A 446 10.11 22.45 21.33
C PRO A 446 9.49 21.13 21.78
N ALA A 447 8.16 21.05 21.86
CA ALA A 447 7.46 19.82 22.25
C ALA A 447 7.68 18.67 21.26
N LEU A 448 7.83 18.94 19.96
CA LEU A 448 8.13 17.90 18.98
C LEU A 448 9.56 17.36 19.18
N ASP A 449 10.51 18.25 19.43
CA ASP A 449 11.92 17.89 19.65
C ASP A 449 12.10 17.08 20.95
N ASP A 450 11.42 17.51 22.03
CA ASP A 450 11.39 16.80 23.31
C ASP A 450 10.76 15.41 23.18
N MET A 451 9.64 15.33 22.44
CA MET A 451 8.95 14.08 22.18
C MET A 451 9.81 13.12 21.35
N THR A 452 10.48 13.62 20.33
CA THR A 452 11.39 12.84 19.48
C THR A 452 12.57 12.32 20.29
N SER A 453 13.13 13.15 21.18
CA SER A 453 14.21 12.73 22.09
C SER A 453 13.77 11.60 23.01
N ALA A 454 12.54 11.68 23.53
CA ALA A 454 11.96 10.62 24.34
C ALA A 454 11.73 9.33 23.53
N VAL A 455 11.24 9.43 22.28
CA VAL A 455 11.06 8.28 21.37
C VAL A 455 12.38 7.57 21.12
N ILE A 456 13.44 8.30 20.76
CA ILE A 456 14.78 7.73 20.53
C ILE A 456 15.28 7.01 21.78
N ALA A 457 15.27 7.69 22.93
CA ALA A 457 15.82 7.13 24.17
C ALA A 457 15.02 5.93 24.69
N SER A 458 13.69 5.95 24.54
CA SER A 458 12.81 4.86 24.98
C SER A 458 12.94 3.64 24.07
N PHE A 459 13.01 3.85 22.75
CA PHE A 459 13.14 2.73 21.80
C PHE A 459 14.51 2.04 21.87
N GLN A 460 15.57 2.78 22.23
CA GLN A 460 16.87 2.18 22.50
C GLN A 460 16.80 1.09 23.59
N SER A 461 15.98 1.28 24.62
CA SER A 461 15.77 0.25 25.66
C SER A 461 15.08 -0.99 25.11
N VAL A 462 14.14 -0.85 24.17
CA VAL A 462 13.51 -1.98 23.46
C VAL A 462 14.52 -2.73 22.61
N ARG A 463 15.34 -2.02 21.81
CA ARG A 463 16.39 -2.65 20.98
C ARG A 463 17.41 -3.42 21.79
N LEU A 464 17.75 -2.90 22.96
CA LEU A 464 18.74 -3.53 23.84
C LEU A 464 18.12 -4.61 24.74
N ARG A 465 16.78 -4.78 24.74
CA ARG A 465 16.03 -5.62 25.68
C ARG A 465 16.45 -5.38 27.12
N LYS A 466 16.55 -4.11 27.50
CA LYS A 466 17.02 -3.65 28.82
C LYS A 466 16.01 -2.74 29.46
N GLN A 467 16.08 -2.65 30.79
CA GLN A 467 15.33 -1.67 31.55
C GLN A 467 15.56 -0.24 31.04
N SER A 468 14.53 0.59 31.16
CA SER A 468 14.57 1.99 30.75
C SER A 468 15.66 2.75 31.49
N SER A 469 16.56 3.40 30.74
CA SER A 469 17.66 4.15 31.36
C SER A 469 17.15 5.37 32.13
N PRO A 470 17.86 5.85 33.17
CA PRO A 470 17.51 7.10 33.85
C PRO A 470 17.39 8.29 32.88
N ARG A 471 18.20 8.28 31.81
CA ARG A 471 18.11 9.27 30.73
C ARG A 471 16.79 9.16 29.96
N ALA A 472 16.38 7.96 29.57
CA ALA A 472 15.10 7.74 28.88
C ALA A 472 13.91 8.19 29.73
N LEU A 473 13.91 7.84 31.03
CA LEU A 473 12.88 8.29 31.98
C LEU A 473 12.86 9.82 32.14
N SER A 474 14.04 10.45 32.21
CA SER A 474 14.15 11.91 32.29
C SER A 474 13.62 12.60 31.04
N LEU A 475 13.94 12.09 29.85
CA LEU A 475 13.48 12.63 28.57
C LEU A 475 11.97 12.41 28.40
N PHE A 476 11.46 11.25 28.79
CA PHE A 476 10.02 10.99 28.82
C PHE A 476 9.27 11.94 29.75
N GLY A 477 9.79 12.17 30.96
CA GLY A 477 9.22 13.17 31.89
C GLY A 477 9.25 14.59 31.33
N LYS A 478 10.28 14.94 30.53
CA LYS A 478 10.32 16.22 29.81
C LYS A 478 9.26 16.28 28.72
N ALA A 479 9.17 15.25 27.88
CA ALA A 479 8.17 15.16 26.81
C ALA A 479 6.73 15.23 27.35
N LEU A 480 6.44 14.62 28.51
CA LEU A 480 5.13 14.74 29.17
C LEU A 480 4.79 16.17 29.58
N ARG A 481 5.75 16.94 30.11
CA ARG A 481 5.54 18.37 30.44
C ARG A 481 5.28 19.19 29.19
N SER A 482 6.10 19.01 28.14
CA SER A 482 5.93 19.73 26.88
C SER A 482 4.61 19.37 26.18
N LEU A 483 4.18 18.10 26.25
CA LEU A 483 2.86 17.67 25.81
C LEU A 483 1.74 18.35 26.61
N GLN A 484 1.85 18.39 27.94
CA GLN A 484 0.86 19.04 28.79
C GLN A 484 0.71 20.53 28.45
N GLU A 485 1.81 21.23 28.23
CA GLU A 485 1.81 22.63 27.76
C GLU A 485 1.10 22.76 26.40
N CYS A 486 1.44 21.89 25.43
CA CYS A 486 0.78 21.88 24.11
C CYS A 486 -0.72 21.59 24.19
N LEU A 487 -1.14 20.64 25.02
CA LEU A 487 -2.56 20.31 25.18
C LEU A 487 -3.35 21.49 25.75
N ASN A 488 -2.76 22.20 26.72
CA ASN A 488 -3.37 23.37 27.37
C ASN A 488 -3.37 24.65 26.51
N ASP A 489 -2.53 24.73 25.47
CA ASP A 489 -2.51 25.87 24.56
C ASP A 489 -3.62 25.74 23.49
N PRO A 490 -4.64 26.61 23.50
CA PRO A 490 -5.73 26.55 22.51
C PRO A 490 -5.29 26.95 21.10
N LYS A 491 -4.11 27.57 20.94
CA LYS A 491 -3.59 27.97 19.62
C LYS A 491 -2.94 26.80 18.87
N GLN A 492 -2.58 25.73 19.56
CA GLN A 492 -1.90 24.60 18.94
C GLN A 492 -2.88 23.79 18.08
N PRO A 493 -2.50 23.40 16.84
CA PRO A 493 -3.35 22.59 15.99
C PRO A 493 -3.72 21.25 16.64
N VAL A 494 -5.00 20.87 16.57
CA VAL A 494 -5.51 19.58 17.09
C VAL A 494 -4.79 18.38 16.49
N THR A 495 -4.41 18.44 15.20
CA THR A 495 -3.63 17.39 14.53
C THR A 495 -2.23 17.27 15.13
N PHE A 496 -1.58 18.39 15.44
CA PHE A 496 -0.28 18.38 16.10
C PHE A 496 -0.36 17.82 17.52
N LYS A 497 -1.40 18.18 18.28
CA LYS A 497 -1.68 17.58 19.61
C LYS A 497 -1.83 16.07 19.51
N LEU A 498 -2.60 15.60 18.53
CA LEU A 498 -2.85 14.17 18.28
C LEU A 498 -1.54 13.41 18.02
N GLU A 499 -0.67 13.93 17.14
CA GLU A 499 0.64 13.35 16.85
C GLU A 499 1.51 13.20 18.11
N LEU A 500 1.59 14.26 18.94
CA LEU A 500 2.38 14.23 20.17
C LEU A 500 1.84 13.22 21.19
N VAL A 501 0.51 13.11 21.35
CA VAL A 501 -0.09 12.13 22.27
C VAL A 501 0.23 10.69 21.82
N ILE A 502 0.23 10.42 20.51
CA ILE A 502 0.57 9.10 19.97
C ILE A 502 2.03 8.76 20.21
N MET A 503 2.95 9.70 19.98
CA MET A 503 4.38 9.50 20.28
C MET A 503 4.60 9.22 21.77
N VAL A 504 3.94 9.95 22.67
CA VAL A 504 4.07 9.72 24.12
C VAL A 504 3.48 8.37 24.53
N MET A 505 2.38 7.95 23.90
CA MET A 505 1.79 6.63 24.14
C MET A 505 2.77 5.51 23.78
N LEU A 506 3.48 5.63 22.65
CA LEU A 506 4.52 4.68 22.25
C LEU A 506 5.70 4.69 23.21
N CYS A 507 6.17 5.87 23.65
CA CYS A 507 7.20 5.96 24.68
C CYS A 507 6.77 5.27 25.98
N GLN A 508 5.53 5.52 26.44
CA GLN A 508 5.00 4.88 27.65
C GLN A 508 4.92 3.37 27.48
N LEU A 509 4.47 2.87 26.32
CA LEU A 509 4.43 1.43 26.01
C LEU A 509 5.82 0.77 26.15
N TRP A 510 6.88 1.45 25.70
CA TRP A 510 8.25 0.95 25.75
C TRP A 510 8.91 1.09 27.12
N ILE A 511 8.52 2.12 27.89
CA ILE A 511 9.09 2.39 29.22
C ILE A 511 8.43 1.55 30.31
N ASP A 512 7.10 1.59 30.37
CA ASP A 512 6.27 0.88 31.35
C ASP A 512 4.82 0.82 30.85
N ASN A 513 4.36 -0.38 30.55
CA ASN A 513 3.05 -0.58 29.94
C ASN A 513 1.86 -0.27 30.88
N LYS A 514 2.04 -0.19 32.21
CA LYS A 514 0.95 -0.11 33.21
C LYS A 514 -0.05 1.04 33.04
N SER A 515 0.26 2.08 32.27
CA SER A 515 -0.63 3.23 32.06
C SER A 515 -0.71 3.74 30.61
N SER A 516 -0.13 3.02 29.64
CA SER A 516 -0.14 3.40 28.22
C SER A 516 -1.56 3.64 27.68
N ASN A 517 -2.55 2.88 28.18
CA ASN A 517 -3.93 2.93 27.72
C ASN A 517 -4.67 4.22 28.08
N LYS A 518 -4.23 4.97 29.11
CA LYS A 518 -4.86 6.24 29.50
C LYS A 518 -4.77 7.31 28.42
N HIS A 519 -3.76 7.23 27.54
CA HIS A 519 -3.59 8.17 26.43
C HIS A 519 -4.66 8.01 25.34
N ARG A 520 -5.29 6.84 25.24
CA ARG A 520 -6.18 6.49 24.12
C ARG A 520 -7.53 7.20 24.19
N GLY A 521 -8.03 7.47 25.40
CA GLY A 521 -9.20 8.35 25.58
C GLY A 521 -8.92 9.78 25.09
N ILE A 522 -7.71 10.29 25.31
CA ILE A 522 -7.26 11.59 24.79
C ILE A 522 -7.19 11.55 23.27
N ILE A 523 -6.65 10.46 22.69
CA ILE A 523 -6.61 10.26 21.23
C ILE A 523 -8.02 10.27 20.64
N ALA A 524 -8.97 9.52 21.22
CA ALA A 524 -10.36 9.50 20.77
C ALA A 524 -11.01 10.89 20.83
N TYR A 525 -10.76 11.64 21.91
CA TYR A 525 -11.22 13.02 22.06
C TYR A 525 -10.63 13.96 20.99
N LEU A 526 -9.31 13.92 20.79
CA LEU A 526 -8.63 14.77 19.81
C LEU A 526 -9.00 14.41 18.37
N LEU A 527 -9.24 13.13 18.08
CA LEU A 527 -9.77 12.68 16.79
C LEU A 527 -11.14 13.28 16.54
N LYS A 528 -12.07 13.13 17.50
CA LYS A 528 -13.39 13.76 17.42
C LYS A 528 -13.29 15.27 17.19
N GLU A 529 -12.40 15.94 17.91
CA GLU A 529 -12.17 17.38 17.77
C GLU A 529 -11.64 17.75 16.38
N ALA A 530 -10.64 17.03 15.86
CA ALA A 530 -10.06 17.26 14.53
C ALA A 530 -11.11 17.15 13.42
N VAL A 531 -11.98 16.16 13.54
CA VAL A 531 -13.07 15.88 12.60
C VAL A 531 -14.14 16.96 12.67
N THR A 532 -14.53 17.33 13.89
CA THR A 532 -15.50 18.41 14.13
C THR A 532 -15.00 19.73 13.55
N GLN A 533 -13.69 19.99 13.61
CA GLN A 533 -13.04 21.17 13.02
C GLN A 533 -12.79 21.05 11.51
N ARG A 534 -13.22 19.96 10.86
CA ARG A 534 -12.98 19.65 9.43
C ARG A 534 -11.51 19.74 9.04
N LYS A 535 -10.60 19.38 9.94
CA LYS A 535 -9.17 19.33 9.64
C LYS A 535 -8.87 18.02 8.92
N ILE A 536 -8.23 18.12 7.75
CA ILE A 536 -7.76 16.97 7.00
C ILE A 536 -6.70 16.28 7.85
N ILE A 537 -7.00 15.07 8.29
CA ILE A 537 -6.01 14.13 8.82
C ILE A 537 -5.46 13.42 7.58
N ASP A 538 -4.14 13.39 7.40
CA ASP A 538 -3.52 12.71 6.25
C ASP A 538 -4.05 11.28 6.15
N SER A 539 -4.53 10.91 4.96
CA SER A 539 -5.27 9.67 4.70
C SER A 539 -4.47 8.41 5.06
N ASN A 540 -3.14 8.48 5.03
CA ASN A 540 -2.28 7.31 5.21
C ASN A 540 -2.09 6.90 6.68
N ASP A 541 -2.33 7.81 7.63
CA ASP A 541 -2.22 7.53 9.07
C ASP A 541 -3.61 7.47 9.76
N LEU A 542 -4.67 7.86 9.05
CA LEU A 542 -6.06 7.97 9.52
C LEU A 542 -6.57 6.68 10.19
N ARG A 543 -6.39 5.55 9.53
CA ARG A 543 -6.86 4.24 10.03
C ARG A 543 -6.14 3.82 11.30
N GLY A 544 -4.85 4.14 11.46
CA GLY A 544 -4.08 3.84 12.68
C GLY A 544 -4.63 4.62 13.87
N PHE A 545 -4.98 5.89 13.64
CA PHE A 545 -5.58 6.73 14.67
C PHE A 545 -7.00 6.28 15.01
N CYS A 546 -7.83 5.97 13.99
CA CYS A 546 -9.19 5.48 14.19
C CYS A 546 -9.21 4.19 15.02
N LEU A 547 -8.29 3.25 14.76
CA LEU A 547 -8.16 2.02 15.56
C LEU A 547 -7.83 2.32 17.04
N GLN A 548 -7.10 3.39 17.35
CA GLN A 548 -6.91 3.81 18.75
C GLN A 548 -8.22 4.28 19.38
N GLY A 549 -9.08 4.95 18.60
CA GLY A 549 -10.40 5.39 19.03
C GLY A 549 -11.34 4.21 19.32
N VAL A 550 -11.43 3.24 18.41
CA VAL A 550 -12.23 2.02 18.61
C VAL A 550 -11.77 1.28 19.86
N TYR A 551 -10.46 1.12 19.97
CA TYR A 551 -9.87 0.50 21.13
C TYR A 551 -10.30 1.20 22.43
N ALA A 552 -10.29 2.54 22.45
CA ALA A 552 -10.63 3.30 23.64
C ALA A 552 -12.08 3.01 24.03
N ALA A 553 -12.97 2.86 23.04
CA ALA A 553 -14.37 2.49 23.26
C ALA A 553 -14.57 1.03 23.72
N LEU A 554 -13.72 0.08 23.30
CA LEU A 554 -13.78 -1.30 23.79
C LEU A 554 -13.28 -1.44 25.24
N SER A 555 -12.31 -0.60 25.63
CA SER A 555 -11.65 -0.64 26.94
C SER A 555 -12.35 0.19 28.01
N ASP A 556 -12.81 1.38 27.65
CA ASP A 556 -13.39 2.35 28.58
C ASP A 556 -14.88 2.55 28.25
N PRO A 557 -15.78 2.15 29.15
CA PRO A 557 -17.22 2.34 28.93
C PRO A 557 -17.62 3.82 28.81
N ASN A 558 -16.77 4.76 29.25
CA ASN A 558 -17.04 6.19 29.13
C ASN A 558 -16.67 6.79 27.77
N VAL A 559 -15.95 6.06 26.92
CA VAL A 559 -15.50 6.56 25.61
C VAL A 559 -16.42 6.03 24.52
N GLU A 560 -17.36 6.81 24.00
CA GLU A 560 -18.25 6.36 22.93
C GLU A 560 -17.78 6.85 21.55
N LEU A 561 -17.81 5.96 20.56
CA LEU A 561 -17.72 6.37 19.16
C LEU A 561 -19.07 7.01 18.79
N GLY A 562 -19.02 8.24 18.29
CA GLY A 562 -20.19 8.97 17.79
C GLY A 562 -20.16 9.04 16.27
N SER A 563 -21.19 9.62 15.64
CA SER A 563 -21.31 9.70 14.17
C SER A 563 -20.04 10.20 13.47
N TRP A 564 -19.29 11.10 14.12
CA TRP A 564 -17.99 11.59 13.69
C TRP A 564 -17.00 10.49 13.30
N TYR A 565 -17.04 9.33 13.94
CA TYR A 565 -16.13 8.22 13.68
C TYR A 565 -16.40 7.62 12.30
N TRP A 566 -17.67 7.33 12.00
CA TRP A 566 -18.07 6.79 10.71
C TRP A 566 -17.87 7.82 9.59
N ASP A 567 -18.07 9.10 9.85
CA ASP A 567 -17.75 10.19 8.90
C ASP A 567 -16.28 10.18 8.48
N VAL A 568 -15.38 9.72 9.36
CA VAL A 568 -13.94 9.56 9.10
C VAL A 568 -13.60 8.21 8.53
N ALA A 569 -14.21 7.14 9.05
CA ALA A 569 -14.01 5.79 8.54
C ALA A 569 -14.37 5.71 7.05
N LEU A 570 -15.40 6.44 6.62
CA LEU A 570 -15.77 6.60 5.21
C LEU A 570 -14.74 7.38 4.36
N GLN A 571 -13.84 8.13 4.99
CA GLN A 571 -12.73 8.82 4.33
C GLN A 571 -11.48 7.95 4.27
N ASP A 572 -11.50 6.75 4.85
CA ASP A 572 -10.43 5.78 4.67
C ASP A 572 -10.27 5.54 3.17
N PRO A 573 -9.07 5.76 2.59
CA PRO A 573 -8.84 5.55 1.16
C PRO A 573 -9.07 4.08 0.75
N THR A 574 -9.11 3.15 1.72
CA THR A 574 -9.54 1.77 1.49
C THR A 574 -11.07 1.60 1.32
N GLN A 575 -11.87 2.61 1.69
CA GLN A 575 -13.34 2.62 1.62
C GLN A 575 -13.92 3.52 0.49
N ALA A 576 -13.21 3.75 -0.62
CA ALA A 576 -13.82 4.44 -1.77
C ALA A 576 -14.91 3.61 -2.50
N ARG A 577 -16.12 3.59 -1.89
CA ARG A 577 -17.50 3.38 -2.41
C ARG A 577 -18.08 1.93 -2.53
N PRO A 578 -19.39 1.79 -2.88
CA PRO A 578 -20.47 1.27 -2.04
C PRO A 578 -20.80 -0.21 -2.32
N HIS A 579 -21.24 -0.93 -1.28
CA HIS A 579 -21.82 -2.27 -1.24
C HIS A 579 -21.81 -3.11 -2.54
N HIS A 580 -20.98 -4.17 -2.57
CA HIS A 580 -21.43 -5.54 -2.34
C HIS A 580 -20.22 -6.48 -2.26
N TYR A 581 -20.16 -7.23 -1.15
CA TYR A 581 -19.52 -8.52 -0.88
C TYR A 581 -18.36 -8.94 -1.79
N GLU A 582 -17.17 -9.06 -1.20
CA GLU A 582 -15.95 -9.66 -1.75
C GLU A 582 -15.19 -8.76 -2.76
N GLN A 583 -14.64 -7.62 -2.35
CA GLN A 583 -13.40 -7.56 -1.54
C GLN A 583 -13.33 -6.43 -0.52
N GLY A 584 -12.49 -6.68 0.48
CA GLY A 584 -12.48 -6.00 1.76
C GLY A 584 -13.07 -7.01 2.73
N LEU A 585 -12.21 -7.79 3.39
CA LEU A 585 -12.66 -8.64 4.49
C LEU A 585 -13.36 -7.69 5.48
N TYR A 586 -14.67 -7.83 5.62
CA TYR A 586 -15.57 -6.92 6.31
C TYR A 586 -15.05 -6.63 7.72
N CYS A 587 -14.52 -7.65 8.40
CA CYS A 587 -14.02 -7.51 9.76
C CYS A 587 -12.71 -6.69 9.87
N PHE A 588 -12.14 -6.24 8.75
CA PHE A 588 -11.01 -5.30 8.69
C PHE A 588 -11.39 -3.86 8.34
N GLU A 589 -12.64 -3.64 7.95
CA GLU A 589 -13.15 -2.30 7.65
C GLU A 589 -13.22 -1.47 8.94
N LEU A 590 -12.83 -0.19 8.85
CA LEU A 590 -12.93 0.71 9.99
C LEU A 590 -14.36 0.84 10.51
N CYS A 591 -15.35 0.88 9.60
CA CYS A 591 -16.76 0.93 9.99
C CYS A 591 -17.16 -0.30 10.82
N ALA A 592 -16.91 -1.50 10.30
CA ALA A 592 -17.23 -2.76 10.99
C ALA A 592 -16.51 -2.88 12.35
N ILE A 593 -15.21 -2.55 12.38
CA ILE A 593 -14.43 -2.57 13.62
C ILE A 593 -14.98 -1.53 14.63
N GLY A 594 -15.42 -0.37 14.14
CA GLY A 594 -16.06 0.68 14.95
C GLY A 594 -17.42 0.30 15.51
N ASP A 595 -18.18 -0.54 14.80
CA ASP A 595 -19.48 -1.03 15.28
C ASP A 595 -19.34 -2.01 16.44
N LEU A 596 -18.23 -2.76 16.50
CA LEU A 596 -18.01 -3.78 17.52
C LEU A 596 -18.15 -3.26 18.97
N PRO A 597 -17.49 -2.16 19.39
CA PRO A 597 -17.73 -1.61 20.72
C PRO A 597 -19.18 -1.14 20.96
N VAL A 598 -19.92 -0.74 19.94
CA VAL A 598 -21.35 -0.40 20.07
C VAL A 598 -22.15 -1.66 20.37
N PHE A 599 -21.94 -2.72 19.59
CA PHE A 599 -22.67 -3.97 19.72
C PHE A 599 -22.36 -4.70 21.04
N LEU A 600 -21.09 -4.72 21.46
CA LEU A 600 -20.66 -5.41 22.68
C LEU A 600 -21.14 -4.73 23.98
N ARG A 601 -21.54 -3.45 23.93
CA ARG A 601 -22.10 -2.74 25.10
C ARG A 601 -23.55 -3.08 25.38
N ASP A 602 -24.31 -3.37 24.33
CA ASP A 602 -25.73 -3.70 24.41
C ASP A 602 -26.03 -4.96 23.56
N PRO A 603 -25.44 -6.11 23.93
CA PRO A 603 -25.47 -7.31 23.10
C PRO A 603 -26.88 -7.90 22.96
N GLU A 604 -27.79 -7.63 23.91
CA GLU A 604 -29.20 -8.03 23.80
C GLU A 604 -29.88 -7.28 22.65
N ARG A 605 -29.67 -5.97 22.57
CA ARG A 605 -30.21 -5.14 21.48
C ARG A 605 -29.59 -5.47 20.13
N TYR A 606 -28.30 -5.80 20.11
CA TYR A 606 -27.51 -6.03 18.89
C TYR A 606 -27.23 -7.52 18.61
N LEU A 607 -28.01 -8.43 19.18
CA LEU A 607 -27.77 -9.87 19.08
C LEU A 607 -27.73 -10.37 17.62
N TYR A 608 -28.62 -9.85 16.77
CA TYR A 608 -28.65 -10.18 15.35
C TYR A 608 -27.37 -9.74 14.63
N GLN A 609 -26.93 -8.50 14.88
CA GLN A 609 -25.71 -7.94 14.30
C GLN A 609 -24.47 -8.71 14.77
N LEU A 610 -24.37 -9.03 16.06
CA LEU A 610 -23.27 -9.84 16.60
C LEU A 610 -23.25 -11.25 15.99
N LYS A 611 -24.42 -11.86 15.76
CA LYS A 611 -24.52 -13.17 15.09
C LYS A 611 -24.05 -13.08 13.63
N CYS A 612 -24.48 -12.04 12.90
CA CYS A 612 -24.01 -11.82 11.54
C CYS A 612 -22.51 -11.58 11.49
N TYR A 613 -21.98 -10.76 12.41
CA TYR A 613 -20.55 -10.50 12.55
C TYR A 613 -19.77 -11.79 12.85
N TRP A 614 -20.26 -12.63 13.76
CA TRP A 614 -19.66 -13.94 14.05
C TRP A 614 -19.59 -14.83 12.80
N ASN A 615 -20.68 -14.92 12.04
CA ASN A 615 -20.71 -15.71 10.81
C ASN A 615 -19.68 -15.19 9.80
N THR A 616 -19.58 -13.87 9.63
CA THR A 616 -18.56 -13.25 8.77
C THR A 616 -17.16 -13.58 9.26
N LEU A 617 -16.88 -13.44 10.55
CA LEU A 617 -15.59 -13.84 11.13
C LEU A 617 -15.27 -15.30 10.86
N SER A 618 -16.24 -16.21 10.99
CA SER A 618 -16.04 -17.64 10.75
C SER A 618 -15.74 -17.94 9.28
N THR A 619 -16.20 -17.11 8.33
CA THR A 619 -15.82 -17.19 6.92
C THR A 619 -14.46 -16.55 6.64
N GLU A 620 -14.12 -15.44 7.28
CA GLU A 620 -12.91 -14.67 7.00
C GLU A 620 -11.65 -15.20 7.71
N ARG A 621 -11.79 -15.85 8.87
CA ARG A 621 -10.67 -16.44 9.64
C ARG A 621 -9.85 -17.42 8.80
N PRO A 622 -10.46 -18.44 8.14
CA PRO A 622 -9.73 -19.38 7.28
C PRO A 622 -8.98 -18.68 6.14
N ILE A 623 -9.58 -17.66 5.52
CA ILE A 623 -8.95 -16.92 4.41
C ILE A 623 -7.62 -16.29 4.86
N MET A 624 -7.60 -15.68 6.04
CA MET A 624 -6.39 -15.08 6.59
C MET A 624 -5.38 -16.11 7.08
N ARG A 625 -5.86 -17.22 7.66
CA ARG A 625 -5.01 -18.34 8.03
C ARG A 625 -4.27 -18.89 6.83
N ASP A 626 -4.97 -19.20 5.74
CA ASP A 626 -4.40 -19.82 4.54
C ASP A 626 -3.36 -18.87 3.89
N LYS A 627 -3.62 -17.55 3.88
CA LYS A 627 -2.64 -16.53 3.43
C LYS A 627 -1.38 -16.52 4.28
N TYR A 628 -1.53 -16.61 5.60
CA TYR A 628 -0.41 -16.67 6.52
C TYR A 628 0.40 -17.96 6.34
N GLU A 629 -0.28 -19.10 6.30
CA GLU A 629 0.34 -20.43 6.12
C GLU A 629 1.12 -20.53 4.80
N MET A 630 0.67 -19.84 3.75
CA MET A 630 1.38 -19.76 2.47
C MET A 630 2.74 -19.04 2.59
N VAL A 631 2.82 -17.97 3.37
CA VAL A 631 4.02 -17.10 3.40
C VAL A 631 4.99 -17.43 4.53
N ILE A 632 4.52 -18.01 5.64
CA ILE A 632 5.36 -18.25 6.82
C ILE A 632 6.58 -19.15 6.53
N PRO A 633 6.52 -20.21 5.69
CA PRO A 633 7.72 -21.00 5.38
C PRO A 633 8.78 -20.19 4.64
N MET A 634 8.35 -19.27 3.75
CA MET A 634 9.25 -18.37 3.03
C MET A 634 9.88 -17.31 3.93
N ALA A 635 9.18 -16.91 4.99
CA ALA A 635 9.68 -15.94 5.96
C ALA A 635 10.67 -16.56 6.97
N LEU A 636 10.48 -17.85 7.28
CA LEU A 636 11.35 -18.60 8.22
C LEU A 636 12.54 -19.27 7.52
N ALA A 637 12.63 -19.24 6.19
CA ALA A 637 13.75 -19.79 5.44
C ALA A 637 15.09 -19.07 5.78
N PRO A 638 16.24 -19.76 5.77
CA PRO A 638 17.55 -19.15 6.06
C PRO A 638 17.93 -17.98 5.14
N ASN A 639 17.40 -17.97 3.92
CA ASN A 639 17.60 -16.94 2.89
C ASN A 639 16.36 -16.05 2.67
N ALA A 640 15.44 -16.01 3.63
CA ALA A 640 14.22 -15.21 3.56
C ALA A 640 14.55 -13.73 3.32
N THR A 641 13.80 -13.09 2.41
CA THR A 641 13.96 -11.67 2.11
C THR A 641 13.24 -10.83 3.17
N PHE A 642 13.63 -9.55 3.28
CA PHE A 642 12.91 -8.58 4.12
C PHE A 642 11.41 -8.55 3.76
N ILE A 643 11.08 -8.60 2.46
CA ILE A 643 9.69 -8.56 1.98
C ILE A 643 8.90 -9.80 2.40
N SER A 644 9.48 -11.01 2.34
CA SER A 644 8.75 -12.22 2.76
C SER A 644 8.45 -12.20 4.26
N ARG A 645 9.39 -11.72 5.08
CA ARG A 645 9.22 -11.54 6.53
C ARG A 645 8.16 -10.49 6.86
N LEU A 646 8.20 -9.34 6.17
CA LEU A 646 7.20 -8.28 6.34
C LEU A 646 5.79 -8.80 5.99
N LYS A 647 5.64 -9.52 4.87
CA LYS A 647 4.35 -10.11 4.46
C LYS A 647 3.84 -11.15 5.45
N ALA A 648 4.72 -11.96 6.03
CA ALA A 648 4.33 -12.91 7.08
C ALA A 648 3.85 -12.20 8.34
N ILE A 649 4.52 -11.12 8.77
CA ILE A 649 4.07 -10.29 9.89
C ILE A 649 2.70 -9.66 9.60
N GLU A 650 2.49 -9.12 8.39
CA GLU A 650 1.22 -8.52 7.98
C GLU A 650 0.07 -9.54 8.03
N TYR A 651 0.22 -10.70 7.38
CA TYR A 651 -0.84 -11.72 7.38
C TYR A 651 -1.06 -12.34 8.77
N ALA A 652 0.01 -12.53 9.56
CA ALA A 652 -0.11 -13.00 10.93
C ALA A 652 -0.91 -12.01 11.79
N SER A 653 -0.57 -10.71 11.71
CA SER A 653 -1.30 -9.67 12.44
C SER A 653 -2.76 -9.58 12.00
N GLY A 654 -3.04 -9.78 10.70
CA GLY A 654 -4.40 -9.80 10.20
C GLY A 654 -5.21 -10.98 10.74
N HIS A 655 -4.63 -12.19 10.70
CA HIS A 655 -5.27 -13.38 11.26
C HIS A 655 -5.52 -13.23 12.78
N ALA A 656 -4.54 -12.69 13.51
CA ALA A 656 -4.68 -12.39 14.94
C ALA A 656 -5.84 -11.42 15.24
N ILE A 657 -6.05 -10.38 14.41
CA ILE A 657 -7.17 -9.44 14.57
C ILE A 657 -8.52 -10.17 14.48
N LEU A 658 -8.69 -11.09 13.53
CA LEU A 658 -9.94 -11.84 13.40
C LEU A 658 -10.17 -12.79 14.58
N LEU A 659 -9.11 -13.43 15.07
CA LEU A 659 -9.18 -14.29 16.26
C LEU A 659 -9.52 -13.50 17.52
N ILE A 660 -8.95 -12.30 17.69
CA ILE A 660 -9.28 -11.38 18.79
C ILE A 660 -10.76 -10.98 18.75
N GLN A 661 -11.27 -10.60 17.58
CA GLN A 661 -12.68 -10.22 17.43
C GLN A 661 -13.61 -11.40 17.75
N ALA A 662 -13.26 -12.63 17.34
CA ALA A 662 -14.00 -13.83 17.71
C ALA A 662 -13.93 -14.06 19.23
N ALA A 663 -12.75 -13.97 19.85
CA ALA A 663 -12.59 -14.12 21.29
C ALA A 663 -13.37 -13.06 22.12
N LEU A 664 -13.72 -11.91 21.53
CA LEU A 664 -14.59 -10.91 22.15
C LEU A 664 -16.09 -11.23 21.97
N ILE A 665 -16.51 -11.57 20.74
CA ILE A 665 -17.93 -11.76 20.41
C ILE A 665 -18.46 -13.07 20.99
N GLY A 666 -17.69 -14.14 20.88
CA GLY A 666 -18.12 -15.50 21.22
C GLY A 666 -18.64 -15.64 22.65
N PRO A 667 -17.84 -15.30 23.68
CA PRO A 667 -18.29 -15.30 25.07
C PRO A 667 -19.46 -14.37 25.33
N THR A 668 -19.54 -13.25 24.59
CA THR A 668 -20.61 -12.25 24.74
C THR A 668 -21.96 -12.78 24.27
N ILE A 669 -22.00 -13.53 23.16
CA ILE A 669 -23.26 -14.07 22.62
C ILE A 669 -23.56 -15.52 23.03
N LYS A 670 -22.59 -16.24 23.61
CA LYS A 670 -22.78 -17.61 24.13
C LYS A 670 -24.01 -17.75 25.06
N PRO A 671 -24.27 -16.84 26.02
CA PRO A 671 -25.41 -16.98 26.94
C PRO A 671 -26.79 -16.94 26.26
N PHE A 672 -26.88 -16.42 25.04
CA PHE A 672 -28.13 -16.38 24.27
C PHE A 672 -28.44 -17.71 23.56
N GLY A 673 -27.55 -18.72 23.65
CA GLY A 673 -27.77 -20.04 23.06
C GLY A 673 -27.75 -20.05 21.52
N VAL A 674 -27.23 -18.99 20.89
CA VAL A 674 -27.21 -18.84 19.42
C VAL A 674 -26.02 -19.50 18.75
N LEU A 675 -25.02 -19.94 19.53
CA LEU A 675 -23.81 -20.62 19.05
C LEU A 675 -23.71 -22.05 19.62
N PRO A 676 -24.39 -23.05 19.03
CA PRO A 676 -24.44 -24.41 19.57
C PRO A 676 -23.08 -25.12 19.56
N ALA A 677 -22.17 -24.74 18.65
CA ALA A 677 -20.83 -25.30 18.52
C ALA A 677 -19.73 -24.40 19.13
N TYR A 678 -20.10 -23.40 19.95
CA TYR A 678 -19.15 -22.40 20.45
C TYR A 678 -17.93 -23.00 21.15
N THR A 679 -18.10 -24.03 21.98
CA THR A 679 -16.98 -24.64 22.69
C THR A 679 -15.94 -25.20 21.72
N GLU A 680 -16.36 -25.95 20.70
CA GLU A 680 -15.47 -26.49 19.67
C GLU A 680 -14.80 -25.38 18.85
N GLU A 681 -15.57 -24.38 18.41
CA GLU A 681 -15.01 -23.22 17.69
C GLU A 681 -14.01 -22.44 18.56
N SER A 682 -14.26 -22.31 19.87
CA SER A 682 -13.35 -21.64 20.80
C SER A 682 -12.04 -22.40 21.03
N HIS A 683 -12.09 -23.74 20.97
CA HIS A 683 -10.88 -24.58 21.00
C HIS A 683 -10.07 -24.43 19.72
N GLN A 684 -10.73 -24.39 18.55
CA GLN A 684 -10.06 -24.13 17.28
C GLN A 684 -9.39 -22.75 17.26
N ILE A 685 -10.08 -21.71 17.74
CA ILE A 685 -9.51 -20.37 17.91
C ILE A 685 -8.29 -20.40 18.85
N CYS A 686 -8.35 -21.19 19.92
CA CYS A 686 -7.22 -21.37 20.84
C CYS A 686 -6.02 -22.04 20.16
N ASP A 687 -6.26 -23.12 19.41
CA ASP A 687 -5.22 -23.84 18.70
C ASP A 687 -4.55 -22.95 17.64
N GLU A 688 -5.33 -22.21 16.85
CA GLU A 688 -4.84 -21.25 15.86
C GLU A 688 -4.02 -20.14 16.54
N ALA A 689 -4.49 -19.60 17.67
CA ALA A 689 -3.78 -18.56 18.40
C ALA A 689 -2.42 -19.01 18.95
N ILE A 690 -2.36 -20.23 19.49
CA ILE A 690 -1.12 -20.83 19.99
C ILE A 690 -0.12 -21.02 18.84
N ILE A 691 -0.55 -21.61 17.73
CA ILE A 691 0.31 -21.84 16.54
C ILE A 691 0.86 -20.51 16.03
N LEU A 692 -0.03 -19.53 15.86
CA LEU A 692 0.32 -18.22 15.33
C LEU A 692 1.34 -17.50 16.22
N ALA A 693 1.10 -17.47 17.54
CA ALA A 693 2.02 -16.89 18.51
C ALA A 693 3.36 -17.64 18.55
N GLN A 694 3.35 -18.97 18.48
CA GLN A 694 4.57 -19.78 18.49
C GLN A 694 5.46 -19.50 17.27
N GLN A 695 4.88 -19.52 16.06
CA GLN A 695 5.60 -19.30 14.81
C GLN A 695 6.13 -17.86 14.68
N CYS A 696 5.40 -16.88 15.23
CA CYS A 696 5.79 -15.47 15.15
C CYS A 696 6.77 -15.01 16.23
N GLN A 697 7.25 -15.91 17.11
CA GLN A 697 8.31 -15.58 18.08
C GLN A 697 9.60 -15.09 17.42
N ALA A 698 9.90 -15.54 16.18
CA ALA A 698 11.06 -15.09 15.42
C ALA A 698 11.04 -13.57 15.13
N PHE A 699 9.85 -12.94 15.15
CA PHE A 699 9.65 -11.53 14.86
C PHE A 699 9.60 -10.64 16.13
N ARG A 700 9.89 -11.21 17.32
CA ARG A 700 9.93 -10.49 18.59
C ARG A 700 11.12 -9.49 18.66
N PRO A 701 10.96 -8.31 19.28
CA PRO A 701 9.81 -7.93 20.10
C PRO A 701 8.68 -7.22 19.34
N CYS A 702 8.98 -6.40 18.32
CA CYS A 702 7.95 -5.52 17.78
C CYS A 702 7.11 -6.15 16.65
N GLY A 703 7.72 -6.96 15.78
CA GLY A 703 7.04 -7.59 14.63
C GLY A 703 5.95 -8.59 15.00
N SER A 704 5.96 -9.12 16.24
CA SER A 704 4.87 -9.95 16.78
C SER A 704 4.29 -9.43 18.10
N SER A 705 4.40 -8.12 18.34
CA SER A 705 3.85 -7.48 19.55
C SER A 705 2.33 -7.62 19.72
N TRP A 706 1.59 -7.89 18.64
CA TRP A 706 0.15 -8.19 18.65
C TRP A 706 -0.19 -9.54 19.33
N ALA A 707 0.77 -10.46 19.45
CA ALA A 707 0.51 -11.81 19.96
C ALA A 707 0.08 -11.80 21.45
N ALA A 708 0.65 -10.90 22.25
CA ALA A 708 0.24 -10.77 23.65
C ALA A 708 -1.27 -10.46 23.78
N GLU A 709 -1.82 -9.63 22.90
CA GLU A 709 -3.25 -9.31 22.93
C GLU A 709 -4.12 -10.49 22.53
N LEU A 710 -3.72 -11.19 21.47
CA LEU A 710 -4.38 -12.41 21.02
C LEU A 710 -4.48 -13.43 22.16
N LEU A 711 -3.35 -13.73 22.80
CA LEU A 711 -3.28 -14.73 23.87
C LEU A 711 -4.18 -14.36 25.06
N LYS A 712 -4.17 -13.09 25.48
CA LYS A 712 -5.03 -12.61 26.58
C LYS A 712 -6.51 -12.75 26.27
N MET A 713 -6.93 -12.34 25.07
CA MET A 713 -8.34 -12.38 24.67
C MET A 713 -8.84 -13.81 24.54
N VAL A 714 -8.04 -14.69 23.93
CA VAL A 714 -8.35 -16.12 23.81
C VAL A 714 -8.39 -16.79 25.18
N TRP A 715 -7.42 -16.53 26.05
CA TRP A 715 -7.41 -17.04 27.43
C TRP A 715 -8.68 -16.61 28.19
N ALA A 716 -9.12 -15.37 28.03
CA ALA A 716 -10.32 -14.85 28.66
C ALA A 716 -11.60 -15.49 28.09
N ALA A 717 -11.63 -15.78 26.78
CA ALA A 717 -12.78 -16.35 26.09
C ALA A 717 -13.10 -17.80 26.50
N LEU A 718 -12.09 -18.54 26.95
CA LEU A 718 -12.19 -19.96 27.34
C LEU A 718 -12.71 -20.10 28.77
N ASP A 719 -13.92 -20.64 28.93
CA ASP A 719 -14.54 -20.89 30.25
C ASP A 719 -14.20 -22.26 30.84
N ASP A 720 -13.87 -23.23 30.00
CA ASP A 720 -13.55 -24.61 30.38
C ASP A 720 -12.05 -24.85 30.67
N GLY A 721 -11.21 -23.84 30.43
CA GLY A 721 -9.78 -23.91 30.71
C GLY A 721 -8.93 -24.61 29.65
N TYR A 722 -9.47 -24.91 28.48
CA TYR A 722 -8.74 -25.57 27.39
C TYR A 722 -7.39 -24.89 27.11
N ARG A 723 -6.27 -25.63 27.28
CA ARG A 723 -4.89 -25.19 27.03
C ARG A 723 -4.47 -23.84 27.66
N LYS A 724 -5.11 -23.40 28.75
CA LYS A 724 -4.77 -22.13 29.42
C LYS A 724 -3.33 -22.04 29.91
N GLU A 725 -2.77 -23.15 30.38
CA GLU A 725 -1.37 -23.23 30.83
C GLU A 725 -0.39 -22.86 29.70
N GLU A 726 -0.61 -23.35 28.48
CA GLU A 726 0.24 -23.04 27.33
C GLU A 726 0.07 -21.60 26.84
N LEU A 727 -1.14 -21.04 26.92
CA LEU A 727 -1.38 -19.62 26.68
C LEU A 727 -0.64 -18.75 27.70
N GLU A 728 -0.63 -19.15 28.98
CA GLU A 728 0.10 -18.49 30.07
C GLU A 728 1.62 -18.51 29.83
N GLU A 729 2.18 -19.66 29.46
CA GLU A 729 3.61 -19.76 29.11
C GLU A 729 3.98 -18.88 27.90
N LEU A 730 3.11 -18.81 26.89
CA LEU A 730 3.31 -17.91 25.75
C LEU A 730 3.21 -16.44 26.17
N MET A 731 2.25 -16.08 27.02
CA MET A 731 2.14 -14.71 27.56
C MET A 731 3.39 -14.31 28.33
N ASP A 732 3.91 -15.19 29.19
CA ASP A 732 5.14 -14.94 29.95
C ASP A 732 6.34 -14.73 29.01
N ARG A 733 6.46 -15.54 27.95
CA ARG A 733 7.50 -15.34 26.93
C ARG A 733 7.39 -13.98 26.26
N TYR A 734 6.18 -13.56 25.86
CA TYR A 734 5.99 -12.23 25.26
C TYR A 734 6.15 -11.08 26.26
N ALA A 735 5.94 -11.33 27.56
CA ALA A 735 6.14 -10.33 28.61
C ALA A 735 7.62 -9.97 28.82
N GLU A 736 8.56 -10.85 28.45
CA GLU A 736 10.01 -10.56 28.47
C GLU A 736 10.39 -9.33 27.61
N ASP A 737 9.59 -9.03 26.59
CA ASP A 737 9.85 -7.93 25.66
C ASP A 737 9.34 -6.57 26.15
N VAL A 738 8.46 -6.56 27.16
CA VAL A 738 7.72 -5.36 27.58
C VAL A 738 7.81 -5.17 29.09
N GLN A 739 8.46 -4.08 29.51
CA GLN A 739 8.57 -3.74 30.92
C GLN A 739 7.20 -3.43 31.53
N GLY A 740 6.96 -4.03 32.70
CA GLY A 740 5.73 -3.81 33.46
C GLY A 740 4.49 -4.52 32.91
N ALA A 741 4.65 -5.43 31.93
CA ALA A 741 3.56 -6.25 31.42
C ALA A 741 3.01 -7.20 32.50
N ASP A 742 1.68 -7.24 32.62
CA ASP A 742 0.93 -8.18 33.47
C ASP A 742 -0.17 -8.83 32.63
N TYR A 743 0.23 -9.56 31.58
CA TYR A 743 -0.72 -10.07 30.59
C TYR A 743 -1.74 -11.04 31.19
N LEU A 744 -1.31 -11.90 32.11
CA LEU A 744 -2.24 -12.83 32.79
C LEU A 744 -3.22 -12.09 33.72
N GLY A 745 -2.76 -11.09 34.47
CA GLY A 745 -3.65 -10.24 35.27
C GLY A 745 -4.71 -9.54 34.41
N GLU A 746 -4.30 -9.05 33.25
CA GLU A 746 -5.20 -8.46 32.26
C GLU A 746 -6.20 -9.46 31.67
N ALA A 747 -5.76 -10.67 31.31
CA ALA A 747 -6.63 -11.74 30.81
C ALA A 747 -7.68 -12.15 31.86
N LYS A 748 -7.27 -12.24 33.14
CA LYS A 748 -8.18 -12.50 34.28
C LYS A 748 -9.21 -11.38 34.45
N ASN A 749 -8.80 -10.12 34.30
CA ASN A 749 -9.73 -8.99 34.35
C ASN A 749 -10.75 -9.04 33.22
N MET A 750 -10.32 -9.40 32.00
CA MET A 750 -11.25 -9.58 30.87
C MET A 750 -12.20 -10.75 31.11
N ARG A 751 -11.72 -11.88 31.64
CA ARG A 751 -12.59 -13.01 32.00
C ARG A 751 -13.67 -12.60 33.00
N ASN A 752 -13.27 -11.86 34.04
CA ASN A 752 -14.21 -11.32 35.02
C ASN A 752 -15.25 -10.38 34.39
N ARG A 753 -14.94 -9.69 33.27
CA ARG A 753 -15.93 -8.90 32.53
C ARG A 753 -16.95 -9.80 31.84
N PHE A 754 -16.50 -10.86 31.15
CA PHE A 754 -17.42 -11.82 30.53
C PHE A 754 -18.34 -12.50 31.56
N ASP A 755 -17.81 -12.86 32.73
CA ASP A 755 -18.60 -13.47 33.81
C ASP A 755 -19.62 -12.49 34.43
N LYS A 756 -19.34 -11.18 34.39
CA LYS A 756 -20.17 -10.10 34.93
C LYS A 756 -21.17 -9.52 33.95
N LEU A 757 -21.26 -10.05 32.73
CA LEU A 757 -22.37 -9.72 31.84
C LEU A 757 -23.67 -10.22 32.52
N GLY A 758 -24.26 -9.36 33.35
CA GLY A 758 -25.39 -9.66 34.21
C GLY A 758 -26.66 -9.64 33.38
N TRP A 759 -27.20 -10.81 33.08
CA TRP A 759 -28.39 -10.94 32.24
C TRP A 759 -29.66 -10.78 33.07
N SER A 760 -30.63 -10.01 32.55
CA SER A 760 -31.95 -9.95 33.17
C SER A 760 -32.63 -11.32 33.02
N ASN A 761 -33.32 -11.78 34.07
CA ASN A 761 -34.14 -13.01 34.01
C ASN A 761 -35.34 -12.86 33.06
N ASP A 762 -35.59 -11.66 32.55
CA ASP A 762 -36.66 -11.37 31.61
C ASP A 762 -36.15 -11.56 30.18
N GLN A 763 -35.97 -12.81 29.77
CA GLN A 763 -35.82 -13.18 28.36
C GLN A 763 -37.10 -12.76 27.59
N ARG A 764 -37.11 -11.53 27.12
CA ARG A 764 -38.13 -11.02 26.20
C ARG A 764 -37.40 -10.43 25.00
N PHE A 765 -36.90 -11.27 24.12
CA PHE A 765 -37.06 -11.18 22.66
C PHE A 765 -36.39 -12.43 22.09
N LEU A 766 -37.14 -13.21 21.32
CA LEU A 766 -36.72 -14.45 20.65
C LEU A 766 -36.76 -15.73 21.51
N THR A 767 -37.92 -16.02 22.10
CA THR A 767 -38.34 -17.42 22.21
C THR A 767 -38.34 -18.02 20.81
N ALA A 768 -37.51 -19.05 20.62
CA ALA A 768 -37.37 -19.90 19.44
C ALA A 768 -38.52 -19.77 18.41
N ALA A 769 -38.33 -18.91 17.40
CA ALA A 769 -38.96 -19.16 16.12
C ALA A 769 -38.37 -20.49 15.63
N LYS A 770 -39.23 -21.50 15.47
CA LYS A 770 -38.93 -22.78 14.84
C LYS A 770 -38.69 -22.54 13.34
N ASP A 771 -37.65 -21.80 12.99
CA ASP A 771 -37.25 -21.66 11.60
C ASP A 771 -36.47 -22.92 11.23
N GLY A 772 -37.10 -23.66 10.32
CA GLY A 772 -36.66 -24.97 9.88
C GLY A 772 -35.23 -24.96 9.36
N GLN A 773 -34.60 -26.12 9.49
CA GLN A 773 -33.37 -26.46 8.78
C GLN A 773 -33.51 -26.08 7.30
N GLY A 774 -32.63 -25.20 6.81
CA GLY A 774 -32.42 -25.00 5.38
C GLY A 774 -32.97 -23.68 4.79
N ALA A 775 -32.58 -22.53 5.33
CA ALA A 775 -32.25 -21.31 4.58
C ALA A 775 -31.89 -20.19 5.56
N SER A 776 -30.63 -19.74 5.57
CA SER A 776 -30.26 -18.50 6.25
C SER A 776 -30.73 -17.32 5.39
N PRO A 777 -31.63 -16.44 5.86
CA PRO A 777 -31.92 -15.19 5.17
C PRO A 777 -30.67 -14.30 5.15
N PRO A 778 -30.51 -13.40 4.15
CA PRO A 778 -29.30 -12.60 4.01
C PRO A 778 -29.09 -11.72 5.25
N CYS A 779 -27.91 -11.87 5.86
CA CYS A 779 -27.43 -11.02 6.96
C CYS A 779 -27.22 -9.60 6.42
N VAL A 780 -28.15 -8.69 6.71
CA VAL A 780 -27.96 -7.26 6.43
C VAL A 780 -27.43 -6.64 7.72
N ILE A 781 -26.10 -6.45 7.79
CA ILE A 781 -25.50 -5.53 8.76
C ILE A 781 -25.54 -4.15 8.09
N LEU A 782 -26.20 -3.19 8.75
CA LEU A 782 -26.45 -1.83 8.25
C LEU A 782 -25.19 -0.96 8.31
#